data_AF-A0AAJ5BER9-F1
#
_entry.id   AF-A0AAJ5BER9-F1
#
_cell.length_a   1.000
_cell.length_b   1.000
_cell.length_c   1.000
_cell.angle_alpha   90.00
_cell.angle_beta   90.00
_cell.angle_gamma   90.00
#
_symmetry.space_group_name_H-M   'P 1'
#
loop_
_entity.id
_entity.type
_entity.pdbx_description
1 polymer ?
#
loop_
_entity_poly.entity_id
_entity_poly.type
_entity_poly.pdbx_seq_one_letter_code
_entity_poly.pdbx_strand_id
1 'polypeptide(L)'
;MYKYLYKILALLFLGLTSMSLFAQREYPGGVGNVQLWLKPDNRIKMYSSNEVDEWANASVTTDSHLNMTFSAVSQAGKQRPALLKGSYKMNFNNALVFNGSQFLATPLGISGFVDGLTVFGVYIAEKGKNEKRMYYMGFGSTDPSSKSTRRPSIGFSPKETGGRVRLTSARDGHGGYEINTTALQTTYVPEGATNYVTFRFSGTEYSLDSKGNKLTGAAKGALKPDEGVIIGGASLTSGFFMGQIGEIIVYNRKLSGAETSKIESYLATKYGITLDNAAYMSSYGSVFWPWGRTGLGYHNNVAGIFRDDANTSISVSRSTASGAALTVNTIGTEFEVGLGVIQEEPLNRDNSAIYWGTNIGQGYTSTKVNDHGCGYSEILDEKFWLFRKTNLGSTIVEVRAGGEDFPYSGQGYDVKMLVAKTETDARNQNWLTVIPGQYIGGELDEHLFRLPINSDELYITFGADAAIAQCDACTTNETGLFNFSSRQWTAGLKSVSNLAASNGLKFDVTYKTYSNGKETPSMQASKYPRVSNGTLLESKFRGVKGSDDNYSITNITFKDGATFAKFKIYGIDKTNTSTDMVEVIGYCGNTTYRGVISSSSNSSKKTFSVGGGIVTGLKRSSISNKNGVAVVTFPHEVTRIEIKHKIHYRTKSRGYQGIAIGDLELNCPRPASPNPDGIEFTLQAPPKVVSCSDFEYTFKVWNYSCDPRYVKIEDELPEGMFWVDGGVMSTEGAFSDAIFNNYEGTRKLEINKVKLDPMTFTTITARVRFKDDAVAKIYENRGKLTYTSLNENKVLTIESCDYNNFTSCTSTKVEMIYQPRVLSPEISIEPVLNKCYKENGLITIKAKVKNPNPTVTFADLRIMFMYHEDFRFNKFQSNLGQGIIESEEGMHIVEGLNINGGSTLELTYELQALDFLAIIEAATGNKYTKPSEVPDADIAQVVDFGASIELIGNSEDVCINSSLDDAYTVLDPTIPFCGGSLICYYPGVEGSIVKKNADFVIMTSLDRSNGELLAEDGINAILYLESKSKGFVLTRLTDTQIKAFSNPIAGMMVYDTTNKCMKLYNGKIWACIVQSCPDN
;
A
#
# COMPACT_ATOMS: atom_id res chain seq x y z
N MET A 1 -22.89 -3.00 62.89
CA MET A 1 -22.20 -1.69 63.10
C MET A 1 -20.97 -1.49 62.21
N TYR A 2 -20.28 -2.54 61.74
CA TYR A 2 -19.10 -2.42 60.85
C TYR A 2 -19.38 -2.19 59.34
N LYS A 3 -20.62 -2.38 58.86
CA LYS A 3 -20.98 -2.22 57.42
C LYS A 3 -21.27 -0.78 56.98
N TYR A 4 -21.43 0.15 57.93
CA TYR A 4 -21.71 1.57 57.64
C TYR A 4 -20.48 2.48 57.84
N LEU A 5 -19.46 2.04 58.59
CA LEU A 5 -18.22 2.80 58.77
C LEU A 5 -17.40 2.90 57.47
N TYR A 6 -17.39 1.84 56.65
CA TYR A 6 -16.64 1.80 55.39
C TYR A 6 -17.25 2.69 54.30
N LYS A 7 -18.59 2.84 54.27
CA LYS A 7 -19.26 3.75 53.33
C LYS A 7 -19.10 5.21 53.73
N ILE A 8 -19.04 5.52 55.03
CA ILE A 8 -18.80 6.88 55.52
C ILE A 8 -17.32 7.29 55.36
N LEU A 9 -16.36 6.37 55.55
CA LEU A 9 -14.94 6.63 55.25
C LEU A 9 -14.67 6.75 53.74
N ALA A 10 -15.36 5.99 52.88
CA ALA A 10 -15.26 6.16 51.43
C ALA A 10 -15.88 7.48 50.93
N LEU A 11 -16.97 7.95 51.54
CA LEU A 11 -17.58 9.25 51.23
C LEU A 11 -16.80 10.45 51.80
N LEU A 12 -16.07 10.28 52.90
CA LEU A 12 -15.15 11.31 53.44
C LEU A 12 -13.82 11.39 52.67
N PHE A 13 -13.34 10.29 52.06
CA PHE A 13 -12.17 10.32 51.16
C PHE A 13 -12.49 10.86 49.75
N LEU A 14 -13.76 10.85 49.34
CA LEU A 14 -14.24 11.47 48.10
C LEU A 14 -14.58 12.97 48.26
N GLY A 15 -14.51 13.52 49.48
CA GLY A 15 -14.84 14.92 49.78
C GLY A 15 -13.67 15.85 50.07
N LEU A 16 -12.41 15.37 49.99
CA LEU A 16 -11.20 16.16 50.30
C LEU A 16 -10.11 16.12 49.22
N THR A 17 -10.45 15.68 48.00
CA THR A 17 -9.61 15.92 46.81
C THR A 17 -10.25 16.94 45.88
N SER A 18 -10.71 18.06 46.44
CA SER A 18 -10.54 19.33 45.73
C SER A 18 -9.07 19.74 45.82
N MET A 19 -8.19 18.94 45.21
CA MET A 19 -7.07 19.54 44.50
C MET A 19 -7.76 20.37 43.42
N SER A 20 -8.04 21.63 43.75
CA SER A 20 -8.03 22.68 42.74
C SER A 20 -6.82 22.37 41.86
N LEU A 21 -7.08 21.95 40.61
CA LEU A 21 -6.09 22.02 39.55
C LEU A 21 -5.53 23.45 39.66
N PHE A 22 -4.34 23.59 40.24
CA PHE A 22 -3.55 24.78 39.97
C PHE A 22 -3.27 24.66 38.48
N ALA A 23 -4.05 25.37 37.66
CA ALA A 23 -3.68 25.59 36.27
C ALA A 23 -2.24 26.10 36.31
N GLN A 24 -1.31 25.28 35.82
CA GLN A 24 0.10 25.62 35.79
C GLN A 24 0.22 26.89 34.94
N ARG A 25 0.77 27.94 35.55
CA ARG A 25 0.74 29.27 34.95
C ARG A 25 1.88 29.35 33.93
N GLU A 26 1.53 29.40 32.65
CA GLU A 26 2.50 29.53 31.55
C GLU A 26 3.25 30.87 31.65
N TYR A 27 4.58 30.82 31.67
CA TYR A 27 5.44 32.00 31.55
C TYR A 27 6.34 31.82 30.32
N PRO A 28 6.74 32.89 29.62
CA PRO A 28 7.62 32.76 28.46
C PRO A 28 8.94 32.09 28.87
N GLY A 29 9.20 30.89 28.33
CA GLY A 29 10.36 30.08 28.73
C GLY A 29 10.38 29.70 30.23
N GLY A 30 9.25 29.75 30.93
CA GLY A 30 9.17 29.55 32.38
C GLY A 30 9.69 30.72 33.23
N VAL A 31 9.94 31.91 32.65
CA VAL A 31 10.49 33.07 33.36
C VAL A 31 9.39 34.03 33.82
N GLY A 32 9.11 34.04 35.13
CA GLY A 32 8.10 34.90 35.75
C GLY A 32 8.46 36.40 35.85
N ASN A 33 7.54 37.20 36.39
CA ASN A 33 7.63 38.67 36.56
C ASN A 33 7.68 39.47 35.24
N VAL A 34 7.02 38.96 34.20
CA VAL A 34 6.82 39.66 32.92
C VAL A 34 5.84 40.83 33.08
N GLN A 35 6.16 41.97 32.46
CA GLN A 35 5.37 43.20 32.56
C GLN A 35 4.37 43.33 31.40
N LEU A 36 4.86 43.10 30.18
CA LEU A 36 4.05 43.07 28.96
C LEU A 36 4.38 41.81 28.18
N TRP A 37 3.36 41.09 27.76
CA TRP A 37 3.47 39.93 26.89
C TRP A 37 2.32 39.94 25.89
N LEU A 38 2.64 40.35 24.66
CA LEU A 38 1.72 40.39 23.54
C LEU A 38 2.00 39.19 22.66
N LYS A 39 1.08 38.23 22.67
CA LYS A 39 1.13 37.04 21.81
C LYS A 39 -0.19 36.87 21.06
N PRO A 40 -0.18 36.40 19.82
CA PRO A 40 -1.34 36.51 18.94
C PRO A 40 -2.39 35.41 19.19
N ASP A 41 -2.01 34.37 19.95
CA ASP A 41 -2.89 33.36 20.55
C ASP A 41 -3.59 33.85 21.83
N ASN A 42 -3.19 34.99 22.40
CA ASN A 42 -3.81 35.59 23.57
C ASN A 42 -4.72 36.75 23.20
N ARG A 43 -6.05 36.54 23.33
CA ARG A 43 -7.13 37.55 23.29
C ARG A 43 -6.83 38.74 22.36
N ILE A 44 -7.15 38.56 21.08
CA ILE A 44 -7.21 39.64 20.09
C ILE A 44 -8.67 40.08 19.93
N LYS A 45 -8.93 41.38 20.02
CA LYS A 45 -10.24 41.96 19.72
C LYS A 45 -10.25 42.48 18.28
N MET A 46 -11.09 41.87 17.46
CA MET A 46 -11.25 42.26 16.06
C MET A 46 -12.22 43.45 15.93
N TYR A 47 -11.92 44.38 15.02
CA TYR A 47 -12.84 45.43 14.57
C TYR A 47 -13.69 44.95 13.38
N SER A 48 -13.04 44.25 12.45
CA SER A 48 -13.64 43.68 11.23
C SER A 48 -13.07 42.27 11.00
N SER A 49 -13.29 41.66 9.83
CA SER A 49 -12.85 40.28 9.54
C SER A 49 -11.34 40.07 9.69
N ASN A 50 -10.53 41.09 9.45
CA ASN A 50 -9.08 41.01 9.55
C ASN A 50 -8.42 42.18 10.31
N GLU A 51 -9.12 43.27 10.65
CA GLU A 51 -8.51 44.40 11.37
C GLU A 51 -8.60 44.23 12.90
N VAL A 52 -7.49 44.49 13.59
CA VAL A 52 -7.38 44.37 15.06
C VAL A 52 -7.62 45.72 15.74
N ASP A 53 -8.56 45.74 16.67
CA ASP A 53 -8.86 46.92 17.51
C ASP A 53 -8.03 46.94 18.80
N GLU A 54 -7.76 45.76 19.36
CA GLU A 54 -7.00 45.60 20.60
C GLU A 54 -6.22 44.29 20.61
N TRP A 55 -4.99 44.36 21.12
CA TRP A 55 -4.13 43.22 21.43
C TRP A 55 -3.90 43.19 22.94
N ALA A 56 -4.52 42.23 23.62
CA ALA A 56 -4.52 42.18 25.07
C ALA A 56 -3.19 41.68 25.64
N ASN A 57 -2.83 42.20 26.81
CA ASN A 57 -1.71 41.68 27.59
C ASN A 57 -2.03 40.26 28.11
N ALA A 58 -1.02 39.40 28.22
CA ALA A 58 -1.19 38.07 28.80
C ALA A 58 -1.62 38.16 30.28
N SER A 59 -2.54 37.30 30.70
CA SER A 59 -3.13 37.29 32.05
C SER A 59 -2.14 36.94 33.16
N VAL A 60 -0.97 36.40 32.80
CA VAL A 60 0.10 35.98 33.72
C VAL A 60 1.05 37.11 34.09
N THR A 61 0.93 38.25 33.41
CA THR A 61 1.75 39.45 33.64
C THR A 61 1.43 40.09 34.99
N THR A 62 2.37 40.87 35.52
CA THR A 62 2.17 41.58 36.79
C THR A 62 1.14 42.70 36.70
N ASP A 63 0.87 43.21 35.50
CA ASP A 63 -0.18 44.19 35.22
C ASP A 63 -0.99 43.79 33.98
N SER A 64 -2.03 42.99 34.21
CA SER A 64 -2.89 42.47 33.15
C SER A 64 -3.74 43.53 32.43
N HIS A 65 -3.67 44.81 32.83
CA HIS A 65 -4.46 45.89 32.24
C HIS A 65 -3.72 46.67 31.13
N LEU A 66 -2.45 46.35 30.86
CA LEU A 66 -1.61 46.94 29.80
C LEU A 66 -2.02 46.48 28.37
N ASN A 67 -3.31 46.55 28.03
CA ASN A 67 -3.78 46.17 26.69
C ASN A 67 -3.45 47.25 25.65
N MET A 68 -2.98 46.83 24.47
CA MET A 68 -2.67 47.73 23.36
C MET A 68 -3.93 47.96 22.53
N THR A 69 -4.38 49.20 22.39
CA THR A 69 -5.64 49.53 21.70
C THR A 69 -5.41 50.54 20.59
N PHE A 70 -6.25 50.46 19.55
CA PHE A 70 -6.27 51.43 18.47
C PHE A 70 -6.76 52.80 18.95
N SER A 71 -7.72 52.84 19.88
CA SER A 71 -8.30 54.09 20.42
C SER A 71 -7.27 54.94 21.15
N ALA A 72 -6.32 54.32 21.87
CA ALA A 72 -5.26 55.02 22.61
C ALA A 72 -4.22 55.72 21.72
N VAL A 73 -4.08 55.34 20.44
CA VAL A 73 -3.09 55.94 19.53
C VAL A 73 -3.44 57.41 19.26
N SER A 74 -2.51 58.33 19.53
CA SER A 74 -2.73 59.78 19.42
C SER A 74 -2.12 60.37 18.15
N GLN A 75 -2.43 59.80 16.98
CA GLN A 75 -2.00 60.30 15.66
C GLN A 75 -3.14 60.34 14.64
N ALA A 76 -3.21 61.42 13.88
CA ALA A 76 -4.14 61.57 12.77
C ALA A 76 -3.71 60.70 11.58
N GLY A 77 -4.64 59.98 10.95
CA GLY A 77 -4.35 59.07 9.85
C GLY A 77 -3.86 57.68 10.27
N LYS A 78 -3.97 57.33 11.56
CA LYS A 78 -3.72 55.97 12.07
C LYS A 78 -4.64 54.93 11.42
N GLN A 79 -4.12 53.73 11.23
CA GLN A 79 -4.86 52.56 10.77
C GLN A 79 -4.73 51.40 11.75
N ARG A 80 -5.63 50.41 11.65
CA ARG A 80 -5.56 49.18 12.44
C ARG A 80 -4.60 48.18 11.79
N PRO A 81 -3.77 47.47 12.57
CA PRO A 81 -3.03 46.33 12.05
C PRO A 81 -3.99 45.21 11.63
N ALA A 82 -3.56 44.40 10.66
CA ALA A 82 -4.33 43.23 10.23
C ALA A 82 -3.85 41.96 10.94
N LEU A 83 -4.75 41.05 11.29
CA LEU A 83 -4.40 39.72 11.77
C LEU A 83 -4.11 38.82 10.57
N LEU A 84 -2.88 38.33 10.47
CA LEU A 84 -2.49 37.27 9.56
C LEU A 84 -2.50 35.95 10.33
N LYS A 85 -3.28 34.98 9.86
CA LYS A 85 -3.35 33.66 10.47
C LYS A 85 -2.42 32.68 9.79
N GLY A 86 -1.83 31.76 10.54
CA GLY A 86 -1.19 30.58 9.98
C GLY A 86 -0.08 30.81 8.96
N SER A 87 0.72 31.87 9.08
CA SER A 87 1.76 32.14 8.08
C SER A 87 2.92 31.15 8.23
N TYR A 88 3.34 30.50 7.14
CA TYR A 88 4.53 29.64 7.17
C TYR A 88 5.80 30.43 7.54
N LYS A 89 5.85 31.75 7.27
CA LYS A 89 6.94 32.65 7.69
C LYS A 89 6.96 32.88 9.20
N MET A 90 5.85 32.65 9.89
CA MET A 90 5.74 32.70 11.35
C MET A 90 5.56 31.30 11.94
N ASN A 91 6.04 30.28 11.23
CA ASN A 91 5.92 28.88 11.65
C ASN A 91 4.47 28.48 11.98
N PHE A 92 3.54 28.84 11.10
CA PHE A 92 2.09 28.62 11.24
C PHE A 92 1.43 29.29 12.46
N ASN A 93 2.15 30.18 13.16
CA ASN A 93 1.56 31.04 14.16
C ASN A 93 0.89 32.25 13.51
N ASN A 94 -0.07 32.82 14.23
CA ASN A 94 -0.66 34.10 13.87
C ASN A 94 0.35 35.24 14.06
N ALA A 95 0.14 36.36 13.37
CA ALA A 95 0.92 37.58 13.53
C ALA A 95 0.08 38.81 13.17
N LEU A 96 0.49 39.98 13.65
CA LEU A 96 -0.11 41.26 13.24
C LEU A 96 0.73 41.91 12.16
N VAL A 97 0.07 42.35 11.08
CA VAL A 97 0.69 42.99 9.91
C VAL A 97 0.62 44.51 10.04
N PHE A 98 1.76 45.15 9.84
CA PHE A 98 1.96 46.59 9.84
C PHE A 98 2.57 47.02 8.51
N ASN A 99 2.02 48.06 7.89
CA ASN A 99 2.42 48.59 6.58
C ASN A 99 2.84 50.07 6.64
N GLY A 100 3.15 50.58 7.83
CA GLY A 100 3.72 51.90 8.06
C GLY A 100 2.76 52.97 8.62
N SER A 101 1.46 52.74 8.58
CA SER A 101 0.42 53.62 9.16
C SER A 101 -0.41 52.93 10.25
N GLN A 102 -0.13 51.65 10.53
CA GLN A 102 -0.82 50.85 11.52
C GLN A 102 -0.15 50.97 12.88
N PHE A 103 -0.94 51.16 13.94
CA PHE A 103 -0.42 51.29 15.31
C PHE A 103 -1.43 50.76 16.33
N LEU A 104 -0.92 50.28 17.46
CA LEU A 104 -1.69 50.09 18.69
C LEU A 104 -0.89 50.70 19.84
N ALA A 105 -1.58 51.28 20.84
CA ALA A 105 -0.92 51.95 21.95
C ALA A 105 -1.64 51.69 23.27
N THR A 106 -0.96 51.97 24.38
CA THR A 106 -1.58 52.07 25.69
C THR A 106 -1.07 53.34 26.39
N PRO A 107 -1.94 54.11 27.05
CA PRO A 107 -1.48 55.24 27.86
C PRO A 107 -0.80 54.77 29.14
N LEU A 108 -1.00 53.52 29.53
CA LEU A 108 -0.37 52.88 30.68
C LEU A 108 1.07 52.50 30.32
N GLY A 109 2.03 52.78 31.20
CA GLY A 109 3.43 52.40 31.00
C GLY A 109 3.88 51.23 31.86
N ILE A 110 5.12 50.79 31.65
CA ILE A 110 5.80 49.77 32.44
C ILE A 110 6.33 50.39 33.74
N SER A 111 5.67 50.10 34.86
CA SER A 111 6.04 50.63 36.17
C SER A 111 7.16 49.83 36.87
N GLY A 112 7.77 50.43 37.90
CA GLY A 112 8.70 49.74 38.79
C GLY A 112 10.04 49.33 38.16
N PHE A 113 10.52 50.02 37.12
CA PHE A 113 11.85 49.76 36.55
C PHE A 113 12.95 50.23 37.52
N VAL A 114 13.98 49.41 37.72
CA VAL A 114 15.06 49.67 38.70
C VAL A 114 16.39 50.03 38.03
N ASP A 115 16.80 49.27 37.01
CA ASP A 115 18.14 49.43 36.37
C ASP A 115 18.12 49.40 34.84
N GLY A 116 16.95 49.24 34.21
CA GLY A 116 16.80 49.16 32.77
C GLY A 116 15.63 48.29 32.32
N LEU A 117 15.50 48.14 31.00
CA LEU A 117 14.40 47.44 30.35
C LEU A 117 14.95 46.32 29.45
N THR A 118 14.40 45.11 29.53
CA THR A 118 14.69 44.02 28.58
C THR A 118 13.47 43.77 27.71
N VAL A 119 13.65 43.77 26.39
CA VAL A 119 12.58 43.58 25.40
C VAL A 119 12.96 42.47 24.43
N PHE A 120 12.05 41.52 24.24
CA PHE A 120 12.11 40.53 23.16
C PHE A 120 11.08 40.92 22.11
N GLY A 121 11.48 40.90 20.84
CA GLY A 121 10.58 41.06 19.70
C GLY A 121 10.80 39.93 18.70
N VAL A 122 9.70 39.30 18.28
CA VAL A 122 9.68 38.38 17.14
C VAL A 122 8.95 39.05 15.99
N TYR A 123 9.65 39.25 14.88
CA TYR A 123 9.11 39.97 13.74
C TYR A 123 9.78 39.54 12.43
N ILE A 124 9.11 39.80 11.32
CA ILE A 124 9.68 39.76 9.97
C ILE A 124 9.50 41.12 9.33
N ALA A 125 10.54 41.68 8.72
CA ALA A 125 10.42 42.88 7.90
C ALA A 125 10.44 42.50 6.42
N GLU A 126 9.35 42.82 5.74
CA GLU A 126 9.11 42.42 4.34
C GLU A 126 9.50 43.52 3.35
N LYS A 127 9.78 44.74 3.85
CA LYS A 127 10.12 45.92 3.05
C LYS A 127 11.25 46.70 3.71
N GLY A 128 11.86 47.60 2.93
CA GLY A 128 12.82 48.58 3.46
C GLY A 128 14.26 48.08 3.60
N LYS A 129 14.76 47.25 2.67
CA LYS A 129 16.15 46.74 2.66
C LYS A 129 17.23 47.80 2.90
N ASN A 130 17.00 49.03 2.38
CA ASN A 130 17.96 50.13 2.48
C ASN A 130 17.62 51.15 3.58
N GLU A 131 16.59 50.89 4.38
CA GLU A 131 16.19 51.79 5.46
C GLU A 131 17.20 51.78 6.59
N LYS A 132 17.51 52.97 7.11
CA LYS A 132 18.46 53.11 8.23
C LYS A 132 17.82 52.82 9.59
N ARG A 133 16.49 52.77 9.67
CA ARG A 133 15.77 52.62 10.94
C ARG A 133 14.34 52.11 10.71
N MET A 134 13.95 51.11 11.49
CA MET A 134 12.54 50.71 11.66
C MET A 134 12.32 50.40 13.14
N TYR A 135 11.26 50.94 13.74
CA TYR A 135 10.93 50.70 15.14
C TYR A 135 9.65 49.89 15.23
N TYR A 136 9.71 48.73 15.88
CA TYR A 136 8.50 47.94 16.16
C TYR A 136 7.84 48.37 17.48
N MET A 137 8.58 49.05 18.38
CA MET A 137 8.08 49.48 19.69
C MET A 137 8.64 50.85 20.12
N GLY A 138 7.81 51.66 20.78
CA GLY A 138 8.17 52.96 21.36
C GLY A 138 7.58 53.14 22.76
N PHE A 139 8.28 53.92 23.58
CA PHE A 139 7.90 54.26 24.96
C PHE A 139 7.95 55.77 25.18
N GLY A 140 7.10 56.28 26.07
CA GLY A 140 7.06 57.68 26.48
C GLY A 140 5.88 58.49 25.93
N SER A 141 5.06 57.92 25.05
CA SER A 141 3.85 58.54 24.49
C SER A 141 3.09 57.57 23.58
N THR A 142 1.80 57.80 23.39
CA THR A 142 0.94 57.09 22.45
C THR A 142 0.88 57.73 21.05
N ASP A 143 1.64 58.79 20.78
CA ASP A 143 1.76 59.43 19.46
C ASP A 143 3.06 59.01 18.75
N PRO A 144 3.03 58.22 17.68
CA PRO A 144 4.23 57.78 16.95
C PRO A 144 5.03 58.93 16.31
N SER A 145 4.46 60.13 16.18
CA SER A 145 5.15 61.32 15.67
C SER A 145 5.96 62.06 16.75
N SER A 146 5.58 61.89 18.02
CA SER A 146 6.16 62.60 19.15
C SER A 146 7.62 62.22 19.39
N LYS A 147 8.41 63.21 19.83
CA LYS A 147 9.79 62.96 20.29
C LYS A 147 9.82 62.17 21.60
N SER A 148 8.75 62.24 22.40
CA SER A 148 8.65 61.54 23.69
C SER A 148 8.57 60.02 23.52
N THR A 149 8.02 59.53 22.39
CA THR A 149 7.90 58.10 22.01
C THR A 149 9.23 57.38 21.77
N ARG A 150 10.34 58.10 21.92
CA ARG A 150 11.72 57.62 21.72
C ARG A 150 12.49 57.62 23.05
N ARG A 151 11.79 57.28 24.14
CA ARG A 151 12.35 57.26 25.50
C ARG A 151 12.10 55.91 26.20
N PRO A 152 12.65 54.78 25.72
CA PRO A 152 13.36 54.60 24.44
C PRO A 152 12.40 54.25 23.29
N SER A 153 12.90 54.17 22.06
CA SER A 153 12.26 53.34 21.02
C SER A 153 13.19 52.21 20.60
N ILE A 154 12.60 51.05 20.29
CA ILE A 154 13.31 49.80 20.03
C ILE A 154 12.98 49.33 18.61
N GLY A 155 14.01 48.90 17.90
CA GLY A 155 13.94 48.57 16.50
C GLY A 155 15.24 47.99 15.98
N PHE A 156 15.44 48.12 14.68
CA PHE A 156 16.62 47.64 13.96
C PHE A 156 16.90 48.54 12.75
N SER A 157 18.06 48.32 12.15
CA SER A 157 18.47 48.96 10.91
C SER A 157 18.66 47.89 9.84
N PRO A 158 17.75 47.76 8.85
CA PRO A 158 17.98 46.88 7.70
C PRO A 158 19.30 47.14 7.00
N LYS A 159 19.66 48.43 6.86
CA LYS A 159 20.91 48.83 6.21
C LYS A 159 22.15 48.40 7.00
N GLU A 160 22.17 48.63 8.30
CA GLU A 160 23.33 48.30 9.15
C GLU A 160 23.27 46.85 9.68
N THR A 161 22.21 46.10 9.31
CA THR A 161 21.93 44.71 9.66
C THR A 161 21.89 44.42 11.16
N GLY A 162 21.62 45.43 12.01
CA GLY A 162 21.71 45.28 13.45
C GLY A 162 20.61 46.00 14.24
N GLY A 163 20.58 45.70 15.53
CA GLY A 163 19.59 46.22 16.47
C GLY A 163 19.75 47.73 16.68
N ARG A 164 18.65 48.40 16.98
CA ARG A 164 18.62 49.85 17.13
C ARG A 164 17.79 50.27 18.32
N VAL A 165 18.34 51.20 19.10
CA VAL A 165 17.61 51.91 20.14
C VAL A 165 17.75 53.40 19.91
N ARG A 166 16.64 54.13 20.02
CA ARG A 166 16.66 55.60 20.07
C ARG A 166 16.46 56.07 21.50
N LEU A 167 17.42 56.88 21.96
CA LEU A 167 17.39 57.63 23.21
C LEU A 167 17.36 59.13 22.86
N THR A 168 18.20 59.95 23.51
CA THR A 168 18.55 61.31 23.05
C THR A 168 19.35 61.31 21.75
N SER A 169 20.12 60.25 21.50
CA SER A 169 20.79 59.91 20.23
C SER A 169 20.53 58.44 19.87
N ALA A 170 20.87 58.03 18.65
CA ALA A 170 20.74 56.63 18.23
C ALA A 170 21.88 55.77 18.77
N ARG A 171 21.59 54.49 19.02
CA ARG A 171 22.55 53.41 19.28
C ARG A 171 22.23 52.31 18.29
N ASP A 172 23.17 52.06 17.39
CA ASP A 172 23.02 51.10 16.30
C ASP A 172 24.08 50.01 16.50
N GLY A 173 23.61 48.80 16.78
CA GLY A 173 24.43 47.60 16.69
C GLY A 173 24.67 47.24 15.22
N HIS A 174 25.66 46.39 15.00
CA HIS A 174 26.04 45.91 13.67
C HIS A 174 25.98 44.38 13.63
N GLY A 175 25.23 43.84 12.67
CA GLY A 175 25.06 42.39 12.45
C GLY A 175 23.88 41.75 13.19
N GLY A 176 23.56 40.51 12.78
CA GLY A 176 22.54 39.64 13.38
C GLY A 176 21.15 39.68 12.73
N TYR A 177 20.75 40.78 12.07
CA TYR A 177 19.49 40.85 11.35
C TYR A 177 19.63 40.36 9.90
N GLU A 178 18.79 39.41 9.53
CA GLU A 178 18.64 38.90 8.16
C GLU A 178 17.32 39.39 7.55
N ILE A 179 17.35 39.78 6.28
CA ILE A 179 16.16 40.29 5.59
C ILE A 179 15.24 39.15 5.16
N ASN A 180 13.92 39.36 5.22
CA ASN A 180 12.89 38.40 4.81
C ASN A 180 12.90 37.07 5.58
N THR A 181 13.62 36.99 6.70
CA THR A 181 13.53 35.89 7.66
C THR A 181 12.92 36.40 8.97
N THR A 182 12.44 35.47 9.80
CA THR A 182 11.89 35.84 11.10
C THR A 182 13.01 36.10 12.09
N ALA A 183 13.06 37.33 12.58
CA ALA A 183 14.06 37.80 13.53
C ALA A 183 13.56 37.66 14.96
N LEU A 184 14.38 37.06 15.82
CA LEU A 184 14.28 37.13 17.27
C LEU A 184 15.30 38.14 17.78
N GLN A 185 14.82 39.31 18.21
CA GLN A 185 15.66 40.36 18.77
C GLN A 185 15.46 40.49 20.27
N THR A 186 16.53 40.29 21.05
CA THR A 186 16.59 40.63 22.47
C THR A 186 17.35 41.95 22.65
N THR A 187 16.72 42.92 23.29
CA THR A 187 17.32 44.24 23.55
C THR A 187 17.30 44.54 25.05
N TYR A 188 18.47 44.80 25.63
CA TYR A 188 18.56 45.35 26.98
C TYR A 188 19.01 46.82 26.91
N VAL A 189 18.19 47.70 27.49
CA VAL A 189 18.45 49.14 27.57
C VAL A 189 18.70 49.50 29.04
N PRO A 190 19.96 49.69 29.47
CA PRO A 190 20.25 50.08 30.84
C PRO A 190 20.00 51.56 31.09
N GLU A 191 19.71 51.89 32.34
CA GLU A 191 19.86 53.25 32.85
C GLU A 191 21.31 53.48 33.34
N GLY A 192 21.84 54.68 33.12
CA GLY A 192 23.23 55.05 33.38
C GLY A 192 24.11 54.98 32.11
N ALA A 193 24.72 56.11 31.74
CA ALA A 193 25.51 56.25 30.52
C ALA A 193 26.84 55.44 30.52
N THR A 194 27.24 54.90 31.67
CA THR A 194 28.41 54.03 31.85
C THR A 194 28.10 52.55 31.60
N ASN A 195 26.81 52.19 31.54
CA ASN A 195 26.35 50.86 31.17
C ASN A 195 26.20 50.75 29.64
N TYR A 196 26.01 49.54 29.11
CA TYR A 196 25.95 49.30 27.66
C TYR A 196 24.62 48.69 27.23
N VAL A 197 24.08 49.22 26.13
CA VAL A 197 22.95 48.61 25.42
C VAL A 197 23.41 47.29 24.84
N THR A 198 22.61 46.25 25.01
CA THR A 198 22.89 44.92 24.46
C THR A 198 21.85 44.59 23.39
N PHE A 199 22.32 44.11 22.24
CA PHE A 199 21.49 43.51 21.21
C PHE A 199 21.86 42.05 21.04
N ARG A 200 20.89 41.16 21.05
CA ARG A 200 21.08 39.78 20.64
C ARG A 200 20.09 39.44 19.53
N PHE A 201 20.58 38.75 18.52
CA PHE A 201 19.77 38.17 17.46
C PHE A 201 19.92 36.67 17.51
N SER A 202 18.80 35.97 17.61
CA SER A 202 18.74 34.50 17.64
C SER A 202 19.73 33.88 18.65
N GLY A 203 19.93 34.51 19.81
CA GLY A 203 20.84 33.98 20.84
C GLY A 203 22.31 34.39 20.76
N THR A 204 22.75 35.08 19.70
CA THR A 204 24.11 35.65 19.61
C THR A 204 24.09 37.16 19.83
N GLU A 205 25.13 37.69 20.49
CA GLU A 205 25.25 39.10 20.83
C GLU A 205 25.90 39.94 19.71
N TYR A 206 25.27 41.06 19.37
CA TYR A 206 25.68 42.03 18.33
C TYR A 206 25.66 43.48 18.89
N SER A 207 26.26 43.69 20.06
CA SER A 207 26.20 44.95 20.84
C SER A 207 27.25 46.00 20.49
N LEU A 208 27.98 45.84 19.39
CA LEU A 208 29.00 46.78 18.93
C LEU A 208 28.50 47.57 17.72
N ASP A 209 28.93 48.82 17.58
CA ASP A 209 28.71 49.57 16.35
C ASP A 209 29.58 49.03 15.19
N SER A 210 29.39 49.57 13.98
CA SER A 210 30.17 49.18 12.79
C SER A 210 31.67 49.50 12.87
N LYS A 211 32.12 50.16 13.95
CA LYS A 211 33.53 50.45 14.25
C LYS A 211 34.06 49.63 15.44
N GLY A 212 33.26 48.72 16.00
CA GLY A 212 33.65 47.87 17.13
C GLY A 212 33.51 48.52 18.51
N ASN A 213 32.84 49.67 18.65
CA ASN A 213 32.66 50.34 19.93
C ASN A 213 31.41 49.85 20.67
N LYS A 214 31.49 49.78 22.01
CA LYS A 214 30.32 49.50 22.85
C LYS A 214 29.32 50.64 22.83
N LEU A 215 28.04 50.29 22.85
CA LEU A 215 26.93 51.25 22.77
C LEU A 215 26.51 51.72 24.16
N THR A 216 26.73 53.01 24.47
CA THR A 216 26.40 53.56 25.80
C THR A 216 24.90 53.56 26.10
N GLY A 217 24.56 53.31 27.36
CA GLY A 217 23.22 53.32 27.92
C GLY A 217 22.56 54.69 27.99
N ALA A 218 21.35 54.72 28.54
CA ALA A 218 20.59 55.95 28.70
C ALA A 218 21.13 56.79 29.86
N ALA A 219 21.19 58.12 29.68
CA ALA A 219 21.40 59.01 30.81
C ALA A 219 20.28 58.81 31.85
N LYS A 220 20.60 59.01 33.13
CA LYS A 220 19.60 58.88 34.21
C LYS A 220 18.40 59.79 33.97
N GLY A 221 17.18 59.27 34.10
CA GLY A 221 15.91 59.96 33.81
C GLY A 221 15.57 60.11 32.32
N ALA A 222 16.38 59.56 31.40
CA ALA A 222 16.11 59.65 29.97
C ALA A 222 15.12 58.58 29.47
N LEU A 223 15.03 57.45 30.17
CA LEU A 223 14.02 56.41 29.94
C LEU A 223 12.71 56.85 30.60
N LYS A 224 11.61 56.67 29.86
CA LYS A 224 10.22 56.94 30.24
C LYS A 224 9.33 55.73 29.91
N PRO A 225 9.68 54.51 30.35
CA PRO A 225 8.92 53.32 30.03
C PRO A 225 7.58 53.27 30.77
N ASP A 226 7.47 54.03 31.87
CA ASP A 226 6.29 54.27 32.70
C ASP A 226 5.31 55.28 32.07
N GLU A 227 5.72 55.94 30.99
CA GLU A 227 4.88 56.79 30.14
C GLU A 227 4.52 56.00 28.85
N GLY A 228 3.28 56.14 28.39
CA GLY A 228 2.59 55.26 27.42
C GLY A 228 3.42 54.58 26.32
N VAL A 229 2.97 53.38 25.93
CA VAL A 229 3.65 52.46 25.01
C VAL A 229 2.94 52.43 23.66
N ILE A 230 3.69 52.28 22.58
CA ILE A 230 3.15 52.11 21.22
C ILE A 230 3.90 51.02 20.44
N ILE A 231 3.18 50.30 19.59
CA ILE A 231 3.73 49.34 18.62
C ILE A 231 3.37 49.73 17.19
N GLY A 232 4.20 49.31 16.23
CA GLY A 232 4.05 49.63 14.80
C GLY A 232 4.87 50.85 14.34
N GLY A 233 5.48 51.61 15.26
CA GLY A 233 6.40 52.69 14.91
C GLY A 233 6.64 53.72 16.02
N ALA A 234 7.73 54.47 15.86
CA ALA A 234 8.09 55.60 16.74
C ALA A 234 8.60 56.84 15.94
N SER A 235 8.38 56.86 14.63
CA SER A 235 8.70 57.98 13.73
C SER A 235 8.00 57.85 12.38
N LEU A 236 7.35 58.92 11.90
CA LEU A 236 6.57 58.93 10.66
C LEU A 236 7.39 59.19 9.37
N THR A 237 8.59 59.75 9.46
CA THR A 237 9.36 60.18 8.26
C THR A 237 10.29 59.12 7.65
N SER A 238 10.45 57.96 8.31
CA SER A 238 11.24 56.78 7.87
C SER A 238 11.57 55.88 9.07
N GLY A 239 10.59 55.55 9.94
CA GLY A 239 10.86 54.75 11.15
C GLY A 239 9.65 53.99 11.68
N PHE A 240 8.66 53.79 10.82
CA PHE A 240 7.52 52.91 11.06
C PHE A 240 7.90 51.48 10.70
N PHE A 241 7.25 50.51 11.32
CA PHE A 241 7.48 49.10 11.05
C PHE A 241 6.68 48.66 9.82
N MET A 242 7.30 47.83 8.97
CA MET A 242 6.72 47.30 7.75
C MET A 242 6.94 45.79 7.66
N GLY A 243 5.97 45.02 8.14
CA GLY A 243 6.01 43.57 8.14
C GLY A 243 5.11 42.99 9.22
N GLN A 244 5.47 41.83 9.73
CA GLN A 244 4.63 41.07 10.67
C GLN A 244 5.30 41.03 12.05
N ILE A 245 4.52 41.24 13.11
CA ILE A 245 4.95 41.07 14.50
C ILE A 245 4.25 39.83 15.06
N GLY A 246 5.03 38.84 15.47
CA GLY A 246 4.55 37.65 16.14
C GLY A 246 4.35 37.89 17.63
N GLU A 247 5.42 38.25 18.34
CA GLU A 247 5.40 38.36 19.80
C GLU A 247 6.26 39.51 20.33
N ILE A 248 5.81 40.14 21.43
CA ILE A 248 6.60 41.14 22.19
C ILE A 248 6.54 40.80 23.67
N ILE A 249 7.72 40.73 24.31
CA ILE A 249 7.86 40.46 25.75
C ILE A 249 8.71 41.56 26.39
N VAL A 250 8.27 42.10 27.52
CA VAL A 250 8.97 43.18 28.25
C VAL A 250 9.13 42.84 29.72
N TYR A 251 10.37 43.02 30.21
CA TYR A 251 10.73 42.98 31.62
C TYR A 251 11.32 44.33 32.04
N ASN A 252 10.94 44.80 33.24
CA ASN A 252 11.42 46.04 33.85
C ASN A 252 12.78 45.89 34.58
N ARG A 253 13.56 44.87 34.20
CA ARG A 253 14.86 44.55 34.79
C ARG A 253 15.80 43.93 33.77
N LYS A 254 17.08 43.83 34.13
CA LYS A 254 18.04 42.96 33.44
C LYS A 254 17.72 41.50 33.77
N LEU A 255 17.72 40.66 32.75
CA LEU A 255 17.61 39.20 32.91
C LEU A 255 19.00 38.56 33.07
N SER A 256 19.05 37.45 33.79
CA SER A 256 20.25 36.58 33.82
C SER A 256 20.42 35.85 32.49
N GLY A 257 21.63 35.37 32.20
CA GLY A 257 21.89 34.61 30.97
C GLY A 257 20.98 33.37 30.83
N ALA A 258 20.73 32.65 31.93
CA ALA A 258 19.84 31.50 31.93
C ALA A 258 18.38 31.86 31.64
N GLU A 259 17.88 32.97 32.21
CA GLU A 259 16.53 33.48 31.90
C GLU A 259 16.41 33.89 30.42
N THR A 260 17.40 34.62 29.91
CA THR A 260 17.45 35.02 28.50
C THR A 260 17.46 33.79 27.58
N SER A 261 18.31 32.79 27.84
CA SER A 261 18.38 31.58 26.99
C SER A 261 17.09 30.77 26.99
N LYS A 262 16.35 30.70 28.11
CA LYS A 262 15.05 30.02 28.18
C LYS A 262 13.98 30.73 27.35
N ILE A 263 13.90 32.06 27.43
CA ILE A 263 12.95 32.85 26.62
C ILE A 263 13.34 32.80 25.14
N GLU A 264 14.63 32.91 24.81
CA GLU A 264 15.12 32.78 23.44
C GLU A 264 14.82 31.39 22.86
N SER A 265 14.99 30.32 23.65
CA SER A 265 14.61 28.96 23.24
C SER A 265 13.12 28.85 22.97
N TYR A 266 12.27 29.36 23.87
CA TYR A 266 10.82 29.36 23.69
C TYR A 266 10.40 30.05 22.38
N LEU A 267 10.87 31.28 22.15
CA LEU A 267 10.52 32.05 20.96
C LEU A 267 11.09 31.43 19.70
N ALA A 268 12.33 30.93 19.77
CA ALA A 268 12.98 30.31 18.62
C ALA A 268 12.24 29.05 18.18
N THR A 269 11.83 28.19 19.11
CA THR A 269 11.05 27.01 18.75
C THR A 269 9.65 27.38 18.26
N LYS A 270 8.97 28.31 18.94
CA LYS A 270 7.63 28.78 18.54
C LYS A 270 7.62 29.28 17.11
N TYR A 271 8.60 30.09 16.74
CA TYR A 271 8.64 30.74 15.43
C TYR A 271 9.63 30.09 14.45
N GLY A 272 10.11 28.88 14.72
CA GLY A 272 11.00 28.13 13.81
C GLY A 272 12.32 28.85 13.50
N ILE A 273 12.85 29.63 14.44
CA ILE A 273 14.05 30.44 14.26
C ILE A 273 15.26 29.60 14.63
N THR A 274 16.28 29.60 13.77
CA THR A 274 17.58 28.97 14.08
C THR A 274 18.34 29.82 15.10
N LEU A 275 18.68 29.26 16.26
CA LEU A 275 19.55 29.90 17.24
C LEU A 275 21.00 29.85 16.76
N ASP A 276 21.71 30.95 16.96
CA ASP A 276 23.14 31.12 16.67
C ASP A 276 23.91 31.05 17.99
N ASN A 277 24.95 30.22 18.05
CA ASN A 277 25.77 29.98 19.24
C ASN A 277 25.02 29.60 20.53
N ALA A 278 23.82 29.02 20.42
CA ALA A 278 22.98 28.69 21.56
C ALA A 278 22.21 27.37 21.39
N ALA A 279 21.93 26.70 22.51
CA ALA A 279 21.15 25.47 22.54
C ALA A 279 19.66 25.76 22.77
N TYR A 280 18.80 24.90 22.26
CA TYR A 280 17.36 24.92 22.56
C TYR A 280 17.10 24.13 23.83
N MET A 281 16.40 24.75 24.77
CA MET A 281 16.09 24.15 26.05
C MET A 281 14.65 24.38 26.49
N SER A 282 14.15 23.51 27.37
CA SER A 282 12.85 23.66 28.00
C SER A 282 12.85 24.70 29.14
N SER A 283 11.66 25.00 29.65
CA SER A 283 11.46 25.82 30.85
C SER A 283 12.23 25.30 32.08
N TYR A 284 12.45 23.99 32.15
CA TYR A 284 13.23 23.31 33.20
C TYR A 284 14.74 23.34 32.94
N GLY A 285 15.19 23.81 31.78
CA GLY A 285 16.61 23.82 31.37
C GLY A 285 17.10 22.50 30.77
N SER A 286 16.19 21.58 30.43
CA SER A 286 16.57 20.35 29.68
C SER A 286 16.92 20.74 28.25
N VAL A 287 18.07 20.28 27.74
CA VAL A 287 18.52 20.59 26.37
C VAL A 287 17.82 19.65 25.38
N PHE A 288 17.00 20.22 24.50
CA PHE A 288 16.36 19.49 23.40
C PHE A 288 17.25 19.42 22.16
N TRP A 289 17.93 20.52 21.83
CA TRP A 289 18.84 20.59 20.69
C TRP A 289 20.14 21.32 21.07
N PRO A 290 21.29 20.62 21.13
CA PRO A 290 22.54 21.21 21.61
C PRO A 290 23.23 22.10 20.58
N TRP A 291 24.04 23.05 21.07
CA TRP A 291 25.01 23.81 20.27
C TRP A 291 26.39 23.12 20.25
N GLY A 292 27.12 23.20 19.14
CA GLY A 292 28.55 22.86 19.10
C GLY A 292 28.93 21.39 18.87
N ARG A 293 28.20 20.65 18.03
CA ARG A 293 28.64 19.29 17.61
C ARG A 293 29.83 19.34 16.65
N THR A 294 30.79 18.41 16.81
CA THR A 294 31.85 18.12 15.82
C THR A 294 31.27 17.34 14.64
N GLY A 295 31.57 17.75 13.39
CA GLY A 295 31.01 17.16 12.15
C GLY A 295 30.63 18.26 11.14
N LEU A 296 29.59 18.06 10.33
CA LEU A 296 29.10 19.08 9.38
C LEU A 296 28.36 20.27 10.00
N GLY A 297 28.02 20.20 11.30
CA GLY A 297 27.20 21.23 11.94
C GLY A 297 25.75 21.21 11.47
N TYR A 298 24.90 20.39 12.09
CA TYR A 298 23.46 20.31 11.78
C TYR A 298 22.63 21.47 12.37
N HIS A 299 23.28 22.56 12.78
CA HIS A 299 22.63 23.66 13.49
C HIS A 299 22.17 24.77 12.53
N ASN A 300 21.66 24.39 11.36
CA ASN A 300 21.07 25.30 10.39
C ASN A 300 19.61 24.92 10.12
N ASN A 301 18.77 25.89 9.74
CA ASN A 301 17.32 25.72 9.55
C ASN A 301 16.67 24.85 10.64
N VAL A 302 17.03 25.11 11.90
CA VAL A 302 16.57 24.31 13.04
C VAL A 302 15.12 24.64 13.35
N ALA A 303 14.32 23.61 13.49
CA ALA A 303 12.92 23.68 13.91
C ALA A 303 12.57 22.46 14.78
N GLY A 304 11.44 22.53 15.47
CA GLY A 304 11.08 21.46 16.40
C GLY A 304 9.62 21.48 16.82
N ILE A 305 9.08 20.29 17.02
CA ILE A 305 7.82 20.05 17.72
C ILE A 305 8.15 19.65 19.16
N PHE A 306 7.41 20.16 20.13
CA PHE A 306 7.69 19.87 21.53
C PHE A 306 6.45 20.04 22.41
N ARG A 307 6.53 19.49 23.62
CA ARG A 307 5.58 19.70 24.69
C ARG A 307 6.33 20.03 25.97
N ASP A 308 5.98 21.17 26.55
CA ASP A 308 6.44 21.65 27.85
C ASP A 308 5.24 22.29 28.56
N ASP A 309 4.62 21.55 29.47
CA ASP A 309 3.35 21.93 30.12
C ASP A 309 3.50 23.19 30.99
N ALA A 310 4.73 23.61 31.32
CA ALA A 310 5.02 24.88 32.00
C ALA A 310 5.15 26.09 31.06
N ASN A 311 5.09 25.87 29.74
CA ASN A 311 5.43 26.86 28.73
C ASN A 311 4.49 26.84 27.53
N THR A 312 4.53 25.79 26.69
CA THR A 312 3.69 25.64 25.50
C THR A 312 3.81 24.23 24.88
N SER A 313 2.90 23.90 23.97
CA SER A 313 3.00 22.75 23.07
C SER A 313 3.03 23.23 21.62
N ILE A 314 3.76 22.51 20.77
CA ILE A 314 3.85 22.74 19.33
C ILE A 314 3.81 21.38 18.66
N SER A 315 2.76 21.16 17.85
CA SER A 315 2.56 19.91 17.12
C SER A 315 2.92 19.99 15.63
N VAL A 316 3.20 21.20 15.11
CA VAL A 316 3.71 21.43 13.75
C VAL A 316 4.79 22.51 13.77
N SER A 317 5.89 22.29 13.05
CA SER A 317 6.92 23.32 12.89
C SER A 317 7.64 23.25 11.54
N ARG A 318 8.19 24.38 11.10
CA ARG A 318 9.04 24.62 9.93
C ARG A 318 10.04 25.71 10.30
N SER A 319 11.27 25.56 9.82
CA SER A 319 12.26 26.64 9.96
C SER A 319 11.87 27.86 9.13
N THR A 320 12.00 29.04 9.70
CA THR A 320 11.72 30.34 9.06
C THR A 320 12.98 31.03 8.53
N ALA A 321 14.14 30.41 8.70
CA ALA A 321 15.36 30.79 7.98
C ALA A 321 15.23 30.44 6.49
N SER A 322 15.88 31.22 5.64
CA SER A 322 15.89 30.98 4.20
C SER A 322 16.55 29.62 3.87
N GLY A 323 16.17 29.01 2.75
CA GLY A 323 16.61 27.66 2.40
C GLY A 323 15.95 26.53 3.20
N ALA A 324 14.94 26.81 4.05
CA ALA A 324 14.18 25.76 4.73
C ALA A 324 13.26 25.00 3.76
N ALA A 325 13.24 23.66 3.84
CA ALA A 325 12.37 22.80 3.02
C ALA A 325 11.38 21.94 3.82
N LEU A 326 11.60 21.74 5.12
CA LEU A 326 10.83 20.77 5.90
C LEU A 326 9.80 21.43 6.81
N THR A 327 8.55 21.03 6.63
CA THR A 327 7.48 21.18 7.60
C THR A 327 7.25 19.82 8.27
N VAL A 328 7.24 19.73 9.59
CA VAL A 328 7.04 18.46 10.31
C VAL A 328 5.91 18.62 11.32
N ASN A 329 5.00 17.65 11.36
CA ASN A 329 3.91 17.61 12.32
C ASN A 329 3.74 16.23 12.98
N THR A 330 3.11 16.21 14.15
CA THR A 330 2.63 14.97 14.75
C THR A 330 1.50 14.37 13.91
N ILE A 331 1.37 13.05 13.94
CA ILE A 331 0.26 12.34 13.29
C ILE A 331 -1.07 12.83 13.89
N GLY A 332 -2.01 13.22 13.02
CA GLY A 332 -3.34 13.72 13.41
C GLY A 332 -3.42 15.23 13.62
N THR A 333 -2.29 15.95 13.62
CA THR A 333 -2.32 17.42 13.59
C THR A 333 -2.81 17.91 12.23
N GLU A 334 -3.87 18.71 12.22
CA GLU A 334 -4.40 19.34 11.01
C GLU A 334 -4.03 20.83 11.00
N PHE A 335 -3.48 21.29 9.88
CA PHE A 335 -3.09 22.69 9.70
C PHE A 335 -3.17 23.11 8.22
N GLU A 336 -3.40 24.39 8.00
CA GLU A 336 -3.46 24.99 6.67
C GLU A 336 -2.85 26.40 6.69
N VAL A 337 -2.09 26.75 5.65
CA VAL A 337 -1.57 28.11 5.52
C VAL A 337 -2.73 29.09 5.42
N GLY A 338 -2.69 30.18 6.20
CA GLY A 338 -3.79 31.14 6.27
C GLY A 338 -4.88 30.79 7.29
N LEU A 339 -4.93 29.57 7.81
CA LEU A 339 -5.80 29.19 8.94
C LEU A 339 -5.01 28.90 10.22
N GLY A 340 -3.78 28.39 10.08
CA GLY A 340 -2.94 27.95 11.19
C GLY A 340 -3.24 26.51 11.60
N VAL A 341 -2.97 26.17 12.85
CA VAL A 341 -3.31 24.87 13.43
C VAL A 341 -4.82 24.81 13.69
N ILE A 342 -5.48 23.85 13.05
CA ILE A 342 -6.93 23.60 13.15
C ILE A 342 -7.20 22.57 14.25
N GLN A 343 -6.41 21.49 14.26
CA GLN A 343 -6.42 20.47 15.30
C GLN A 343 -4.99 20.21 15.75
N GLU A 344 -4.74 20.35 17.05
CA GLU A 344 -3.44 20.10 17.66
C GLU A 344 -3.41 18.72 18.32
N GLU A 345 -2.49 17.86 17.89
CA GLU A 345 -2.18 16.59 18.55
C GLU A 345 -0.79 16.69 19.21
N PRO A 346 -0.69 17.10 20.49
CA PRO A 346 0.60 17.32 21.12
C PRO A 346 1.36 16.01 21.36
N LEU A 347 2.66 16.12 21.63
CA LEU A 347 3.45 14.96 22.07
C LEU A 347 2.86 14.36 23.37
N ASN A 348 3.01 13.06 23.53
CA ASN A 348 2.34 12.32 24.61
C ASN A 348 3.02 12.42 25.99
N ARG A 349 4.11 13.18 26.10
CA ARG A 349 4.89 13.36 27.34
C ARG A 349 5.26 14.82 27.54
N ASP A 350 5.20 15.28 28.78
CA ASP A 350 5.77 16.57 29.16
C ASP A 350 7.30 16.58 29.01
N ASN A 351 7.87 17.76 28.81
CA ASN A 351 9.30 18.01 28.60
C ASN A 351 9.88 17.06 27.54
N SER A 352 9.19 16.96 26.40
CA SER A 352 9.56 16.08 25.28
C SER A 352 9.59 16.86 23.97
N ALA A 353 10.42 16.42 23.04
CA ALA A 353 10.60 17.13 21.78
C ALA A 353 11.12 16.25 20.65
N ILE A 354 10.87 16.69 19.42
CA ILE A 354 11.51 16.22 18.19
C ILE A 354 12.00 17.47 17.45
N TYR A 355 13.32 17.63 17.38
CA TYR A 355 13.96 18.71 16.64
C TYR A 355 14.65 18.16 15.41
N TRP A 356 14.75 18.99 14.38
CA TRP A 356 15.58 18.71 13.23
C TRP A 356 16.35 19.94 12.79
N GLY A 357 17.49 19.70 12.17
CA GLY A 357 18.33 20.74 11.58
C GLY A 357 19.15 20.17 10.43
N THR A 358 19.57 21.05 9.52
CA THR A 358 20.35 20.66 8.35
C THR A 358 21.82 21.02 8.50
N ASN A 359 22.66 20.25 7.82
CA ASN A 359 24.10 20.47 7.75
C ASN A 359 24.51 21.73 6.96
N ILE A 360 23.65 22.24 6.06
CA ILE A 360 23.93 23.44 5.27
C ILE A 360 22.68 24.32 5.27
N GLY A 361 22.79 25.59 5.67
CA GLY A 361 21.59 26.46 5.82
C GLY A 361 20.94 26.98 4.54
N GLN A 362 21.57 26.84 3.37
CA GLN A 362 21.12 27.41 2.10
C GLN A 362 21.50 26.51 0.92
N GLY A 363 20.79 26.61 -0.20
CA GLY A 363 21.12 25.91 -1.43
C GLY A 363 20.86 24.40 -1.41
N TYR A 364 20.69 23.85 -2.62
CA TYR A 364 20.43 22.45 -2.88
C TYR A 364 21.22 22.01 -4.10
N THR A 365 22.00 20.94 -3.96
CA THR A 365 22.75 20.34 -5.06
C THR A 365 22.16 18.96 -5.34
N SER A 366 21.46 18.82 -6.48
CA SER A 366 21.01 17.53 -6.99
C SER A 366 22.10 16.92 -7.86
N THR A 367 22.37 15.64 -7.67
CA THR A 367 23.29 14.87 -8.53
C THR A 367 22.59 13.65 -9.08
N LYS A 368 22.99 13.23 -10.28
CA LYS A 368 22.51 11.98 -10.87
C LYS A 368 23.26 10.80 -10.29
N VAL A 369 22.55 9.74 -9.96
CA VAL A 369 23.12 8.47 -9.51
C VAL A 369 22.64 7.31 -10.36
N ASN A 370 23.41 6.24 -10.39
CA ASN A 370 22.92 4.98 -10.93
C ASN A 370 21.91 4.37 -9.94
N ASP A 371 20.77 3.88 -10.43
CA ASP A 371 19.75 3.26 -9.59
C ASP A 371 20.35 2.01 -8.89
N HIS A 372 20.46 2.08 -7.56
CA HIS A 372 20.94 0.99 -6.69
C HIS A 372 19.84 -0.03 -6.38
N GLY A 373 18.74 -0.04 -7.14
CA GLY A 373 17.51 -0.78 -6.78
C GLY A 373 16.65 -0.03 -5.76
N CYS A 374 16.90 1.26 -5.58
CA CYS A 374 16.20 2.13 -4.63
C CYS A 374 15.12 3.00 -5.29
N GLY A 375 15.00 2.98 -6.63
CA GLY A 375 13.92 3.67 -7.35
C GLY A 375 14.01 5.20 -7.30
N TYR A 376 15.22 5.73 -7.53
CA TYR A 376 15.49 7.15 -7.78
C TYR A 376 16.72 7.31 -8.69
N SER A 377 16.74 8.33 -9.54
CA SER A 377 17.85 8.67 -10.45
C SER A 377 18.58 9.95 -10.07
N GLU A 378 18.01 10.75 -9.17
CA GLU A 378 18.62 11.97 -8.62
C GLU A 378 18.60 11.97 -7.08
N ILE A 379 19.60 12.60 -6.47
CA ILE A 379 19.73 12.72 -5.01
C ILE A 379 20.33 14.06 -4.57
N LEU A 380 19.87 14.57 -3.43
CA LEU A 380 20.55 15.61 -2.66
C LEU A 380 21.77 15.04 -1.91
N ASP A 381 22.91 14.97 -2.60
CA ASP A 381 24.11 14.27 -2.12
C ASP A 381 24.83 15.00 -0.96
N GLU A 382 24.67 16.33 -0.85
CA GLU A 382 25.34 17.14 0.17
C GLU A 382 24.39 17.76 1.21
N LYS A 383 23.08 17.57 1.08
CA LYS A 383 22.08 18.18 1.98
C LYS A 383 21.41 17.10 2.82
N PHE A 384 21.68 17.11 4.12
CA PHE A 384 21.14 16.15 5.08
C PHE A 384 20.42 16.88 6.21
N TRP A 385 19.41 16.21 6.77
CA TRP A 385 18.76 16.64 8.00
C TRP A 385 19.01 15.61 9.09
N LEU A 386 19.37 16.09 10.27
CA LEU A 386 19.44 15.30 11.49
C LEU A 386 18.15 15.53 12.26
N PHE A 387 17.40 14.47 12.53
CA PHE A 387 16.29 14.47 13.46
C PHE A 387 16.76 13.94 14.81
N ARG A 388 16.29 14.54 15.89
CA ARG A 388 16.58 14.14 17.26
C ARG A 388 15.32 14.16 18.10
N LYS A 389 15.03 13.04 18.78
CA LYS A 389 13.97 12.98 19.80
C LYS A 389 14.54 13.05 21.22
N THR A 390 13.78 13.64 22.13
CA THR A 390 14.11 13.73 23.56
C THR A 390 12.90 13.30 24.39
N ASN A 391 13.12 12.42 25.38
CA ASN A 391 12.09 11.91 26.30
C ASN A 391 10.88 11.24 25.61
N LEU A 392 11.09 10.60 24.46
CA LEU A 392 10.06 9.88 23.70
C LEU A 392 10.47 8.43 23.41
N GLY A 393 9.48 7.53 23.40
CA GLY A 393 9.62 6.18 22.84
C GLY A 393 9.63 6.21 21.30
N SER A 394 9.41 5.05 20.68
CA SER A 394 9.19 4.99 19.23
C SER A 394 7.92 5.76 18.85
N THR A 395 7.99 6.54 17.77
CA THR A 395 6.88 7.36 17.27
C THR A 395 6.97 7.53 15.76
N ILE A 396 5.94 8.12 15.15
CA ILE A 396 5.90 8.50 13.73
C ILE A 396 5.55 9.97 13.65
N VAL A 397 6.20 10.70 12.74
CA VAL A 397 5.86 12.09 12.40
C VAL A 397 5.54 12.19 10.91
N GLU A 398 4.72 13.17 10.55
CA GLU A 398 4.52 13.56 9.16
C GLU A 398 5.55 14.62 8.79
N VAL A 399 6.24 14.40 7.68
CA VAL A 399 7.21 15.34 7.13
C VAL A 399 6.72 15.76 5.76
N ARG A 400 6.62 17.06 5.54
CA ARG A 400 6.32 17.65 4.25
C ARG A 400 7.58 18.33 3.73
N ALA A 401 8.02 17.95 2.53
CA ALA A 401 9.20 18.52 1.89
C ALA A 401 8.77 19.34 0.67
N GLY A 402 9.13 20.62 0.66
CA GLY A 402 8.83 21.56 -0.42
C GLY A 402 9.22 23.01 -0.06
N GLY A 403 9.05 23.92 -1.02
CA GLY A 403 9.29 25.35 -0.86
C GLY A 403 10.14 25.93 -2.00
N GLU A 404 10.31 27.25 -1.99
CA GLU A 404 10.90 28.04 -3.09
C GLU A 404 12.26 27.51 -3.59
N ASP A 405 13.09 26.98 -2.70
CA ASP A 405 14.44 26.51 -3.02
C ASP A 405 14.55 24.97 -3.15
N PHE A 406 13.51 24.19 -2.80
CA PHE A 406 13.58 22.73 -2.83
C PHE A 406 13.50 22.21 -4.28
N PRO A 407 14.51 21.47 -4.79
CA PRO A 407 14.62 21.21 -6.23
C PRO A 407 13.58 20.22 -6.76
N TYR A 408 12.97 19.44 -5.88
CA TYR A 408 11.95 18.44 -6.23
C TYR A 408 10.55 18.89 -5.82
N SER A 409 10.31 20.20 -5.69
CA SER A 409 8.95 20.71 -5.43
C SER A 409 8.03 20.52 -6.63
N GLY A 410 6.76 20.26 -6.34
CA GLY A 410 5.70 20.14 -7.34
C GLY A 410 5.46 18.72 -7.84
N GLN A 411 4.31 18.54 -8.50
CA GLN A 411 3.84 17.25 -9.04
C GLN A 411 4.74 16.61 -10.12
N GLY A 412 5.81 17.28 -10.56
CA GLY A 412 6.72 16.81 -11.61
C GLY A 412 7.74 15.77 -11.14
N TYR A 413 7.77 15.46 -9.84
CA TYR A 413 8.74 14.55 -9.23
C TYR A 413 8.07 13.45 -8.41
N ASP A 414 8.57 12.22 -8.53
CA ASP A 414 8.34 11.16 -7.54
C ASP A 414 9.46 11.24 -6.51
N VAL A 415 9.18 11.90 -5.39
CA VAL A 415 10.17 12.20 -4.36
C VAL A 415 10.21 11.07 -3.33
N LYS A 416 11.40 10.59 -2.99
CA LYS A 416 11.66 9.61 -1.95
C LYS A 416 12.44 10.26 -0.80
N MET A 417 12.04 9.96 0.43
CA MET A 417 12.83 10.28 1.61
C MET A 417 13.76 9.11 1.92
N LEU A 418 15.06 9.38 1.88
CA LEU A 418 16.12 8.40 2.14
C LEU A 418 16.52 8.52 3.61
N VAL A 419 16.29 7.46 4.39
CA VAL A 419 16.51 7.46 5.84
C VAL A 419 17.72 6.60 6.18
N ALA A 420 18.61 7.12 7.02
CA ALA A 420 19.80 6.45 7.49
C ALA A 420 19.92 6.52 9.01
N LYS A 421 20.51 5.49 9.61
CA LYS A 421 20.69 5.38 11.07
C LYS A 421 21.82 6.24 11.59
N THR A 422 22.92 6.34 10.83
CA THR A 422 24.08 7.15 11.19
C THR A 422 24.47 8.10 10.06
N GLU A 423 25.23 9.14 10.38
CA GLU A 423 25.78 10.05 9.37
C GLU A 423 26.69 9.31 8.37
N THR A 424 27.42 8.29 8.83
CA THR A 424 28.29 7.49 7.95
C THR A 424 27.46 6.67 6.96
N ASP A 425 26.35 6.09 7.41
CA ASP A 425 25.44 5.36 6.53
C ASP A 425 24.83 6.30 5.48
N ALA A 426 24.38 7.49 5.89
CA ALA A 426 23.83 8.48 4.97
C ALA A 426 24.83 8.88 3.88
N ARG A 427 26.10 9.09 4.24
CA ARG A 427 27.18 9.46 3.30
C ARG A 427 27.59 8.35 2.36
N ASN A 428 27.54 7.11 2.84
CA ASN A 428 27.83 5.95 2.03
C ASN A 428 26.59 5.48 1.25
N GLN A 429 25.48 6.22 1.31
CA GLN A 429 24.19 5.89 0.69
C GLN A 429 23.66 4.51 1.13
N ASN A 430 23.97 4.11 2.36
CA ASN A 430 23.46 2.91 3.00
C ASN A 430 22.12 3.23 3.68
N TRP A 431 21.04 3.18 2.92
CA TRP A 431 19.70 3.55 3.41
C TRP A 431 19.07 2.43 4.23
N LEU A 432 18.58 2.78 5.41
CA LEU A 432 17.77 1.90 6.25
C LEU A 432 16.38 1.66 5.63
N THR A 433 15.77 2.74 5.12
CA THR A 433 14.48 2.73 4.44
C THR A 433 14.37 3.90 3.47
N VAL A 434 13.61 3.71 2.40
CA VAL A 434 13.32 4.69 1.35
C VAL A 434 11.81 4.88 1.29
N ILE A 435 11.33 6.00 1.84
CA ILE A 435 9.89 6.25 2.01
C ILE A 435 9.39 7.06 0.81
N PRO A 436 8.44 6.54 0.00
CA PRO A 436 7.89 7.30 -1.11
C PRO A 436 7.00 8.43 -0.59
N GLY A 437 7.10 9.59 -1.24
CA GLY A 437 6.36 10.79 -0.91
C GLY A 437 5.06 10.88 -1.70
N GLN A 438 3.99 11.32 -1.05
CA GLN A 438 2.75 11.66 -1.71
C GLN A 438 2.73 13.16 -2.01
N TYR A 439 2.55 13.55 -3.27
CA TYR A 439 2.35 14.96 -3.59
C TYR A 439 1.02 15.47 -3.02
N ILE A 440 1.07 16.57 -2.26
CA ILE A 440 -0.10 17.17 -1.59
C ILE A 440 -0.37 18.62 -2.02
N GLY A 441 0.51 19.22 -2.83
CA GLY A 441 0.36 20.61 -3.30
C GLY A 441 0.51 21.65 -2.18
N GLY A 442 -0.33 22.69 -2.22
CA GLY A 442 -0.30 23.82 -1.28
C GLY A 442 0.63 24.95 -1.70
N GLU A 443 0.72 26.02 -0.88
CA GLU A 443 1.55 27.21 -1.20
C GLU A 443 3.06 26.89 -1.32
N LEU A 444 3.50 25.76 -0.76
CA LEU A 444 4.90 25.30 -0.78
C LEU A 444 5.13 24.10 -1.72
N ASP A 445 4.11 23.65 -2.48
CA ASP A 445 4.18 22.51 -3.40
C ASP A 445 4.89 21.29 -2.79
N GLU A 446 4.31 20.76 -1.69
CA GLU A 446 4.99 19.80 -0.81
C GLU A 446 4.70 18.32 -1.15
N HIS A 447 5.63 17.46 -0.78
CA HIS A 447 5.48 16.00 -0.73
C HIS A 447 5.41 15.52 0.73
N LEU A 448 4.38 14.75 1.06
CA LEU A 448 4.12 14.18 2.38
C LEU A 448 4.76 12.80 2.55
N PHE A 449 5.45 12.62 3.68
CA PHE A 449 6.07 11.38 4.12
C PHE A 449 5.66 11.06 5.56
N ARG A 450 5.61 9.78 5.92
CA ARG A 450 5.47 9.34 7.32
C ARG A 450 6.78 8.74 7.79
N LEU A 451 7.49 9.47 8.64
CA LEU A 451 8.82 9.12 9.12
C LEU A 451 8.75 8.41 10.48
N PRO A 452 9.07 7.11 10.56
CA PRO A 452 9.22 6.43 11.83
C PRO A 452 10.51 6.84 12.55
N ILE A 453 10.40 7.20 13.83
CA ILE A 453 11.51 7.64 14.70
C ILE A 453 11.59 6.68 15.90
N ASN A 454 12.52 5.73 15.86
CA ASN A 454 12.75 4.74 16.91
C ASN A 454 14.05 4.99 17.71
N SER A 455 15.08 5.53 17.08
CA SER A 455 16.33 5.96 17.70
C SER A 455 16.26 7.42 18.13
N ASP A 456 17.10 7.79 19.10
CA ASP A 456 17.18 9.19 19.55
C ASP A 456 17.66 10.14 18.46
N GLU A 457 18.38 9.61 17.46
CA GLU A 457 18.84 10.35 16.28
C GLU A 457 18.68 9.52 15.00
N LEU A 458 18.35 10.19 13.90
CA LEU A 458 18.30 9.62 12.55
C LEU A 458 18.61 10.71 11.52
N TYR A 459 19.04 10.28 10.34
CA TYR A 459 19.45 11.16 9.26
C TYR A 459 18.56 10.95 8.06
N ILE A 460 18.17 12.03 7.39
CA ILE A 460 17.43 11.94 6.13
C ILE A 460 18.07 12.80 5.04
N THR A 461 17.82 12.41 3.80
CA THR A 461 17.95 13.24 2.59
C THR A 461 16.83 12.87 1.60
N PHE A 462 16.80 13.47 0.42
CA PHE A 462 15.79 13.22 -0.60
C PHE A 462 16.43 12.77 -1.92
N GLY A 463 15.84 11.73 -2.49
CA GLY A 463 16.03 11.34 -3.88
C GLY A 463 14.77 11.60 -4.69
N ALA A 464 14.89 11.69 -6.00
CA ALA A 464 13.75 11.87 -6.88
C ALA A 464 13.95 11.21 -8.25
N ASP A 465 12.82 10.89 -8.86
CA ASP A 465 12.70 10.64 -10.29
C ASP A 465 11.77 11.67 -10.93
N ALA A 466 11.94 11.89 -12.23
CA ALA A 466 10.91 12.58 -13.00
C ALA A 466 9.61 11.77 -12.89
N ALA A 467 8.54 12.41 -12.41
CA ALA A 467 7.26 11.75 -12.28
C ALA A 467 6.79 11.24 -13.65
N ILE A 468 6.27 10.01 -13.65
CA ILE A 468 5.48 9.47 -14.75
C ILE A 468 4.33 10.46 -15.03
N ALA A 469 4.13 10.87 -16.30
CA ALA A 469 3.24 11.97 -16.65
C ALA A 469 1.86 11.90 -15.96
N GLN A 470 1.43 13.06 -15.44
CA GLN A 470 0.23 13.34 -14.62
C GLN A 470 -0.90 12.30 -14.66
N CYS A 471 -1.18 11.71 -13.49
CA CYS A 471 -2.48 11.16 -13.16
C CYS A 471 -3.34 12.22 -12.47
N ASP A 472 -4.63 12.23 -12.79
CA ASP A 472 -5.60 12.97 -11.99
C ASP A 472 -5.59 12.45 -10.54
N ALA A 473 -5.65 13.36 -9.57
CA ALA A 473 -5.65 12.98 -8.17
C ALA A 473 -6.79 12.00 -7.84
N CYS A 474 -6.46 10.93 -7.12
CA CYS A 474 -7.43 9.97 -6.66
C CYS A 474 -8.31 10.59 -5.55
N THR A 475 -9.64 10.39 -5.61
CA THR A 475 -10.63 11.18 -4.86
C THR A 475 -11.29 10.47 -3.67
N THR A 476 -11.14 9.15 -3.52
CA THR A 476 -11.78 8.38 -2.43
C THR A 476 -10.92 7.25 -1.86
N ASN A 477 -10.75 7.29 -0.54
CA ASN A 477 -10.01 6.26 0.20
C ASN A 477 -10.88 5.03 0.53
N GLU A 478 -12.19 5.05 0.20
CA GLU A 478 -13.08 3.91 0.41
C GLU A 478 -12.94 2.87 -0.69
N THR A 479 -12.96 1.58 -0.32
CA THR A 479 -12.94 0.47 -1.28
C THR A 479 -14.23 0.45 -2.10
N GLY A 480 -14.08 0.63 -3.41
CA GLY A 480 -15.12 0.42 -4.41
C GLY A 480 -15.06 -0.99 -4.94
N LEU A 481 -16.11 -1.77 -4.69
CA LEU A 481 -16.30 -3.09 -5.29
C LEU A 481 -17.25 -2.98 -6.47
N PHE A 482 -16.94 -3.70 -7.55
CA PHE A 482 -17.82 -3.83 -8.70
C PHE A 482 -17.85 -5.26 -9.23
N ASN A 483 -19.05 -5.81 -9.33
CA ASN A 483 -19.32 -7.12 -9.91
C ASN A 483 -20.12 -6.91 -11.20
N PHE A 484 -19.74 -7.58 -12.28
CA PHE A 484 -20.56 -7.53 -13.49
C PHE A 484 -21.91 -8.20 -13.24
N SER A 485 -22.97 -7.71 -13.89
CA SER A 485 -24.29 -8.32 -13.82
C SER A 485 -24.99 -8.26 -15.16
N SER A 486 -25.82 -9.26 -15.46
CA SER A 486 -26.61 -9.30 -16.70
C SER A 486 -27.60 -8.13 -16.81
N ARG A 487 -27.95 -7.49 -15.67
CA ARG A 487 -28.76 -6.28 -15.61
C ARG A 487 -28.03 -5.05 -16.16
N GLN A 488 -26.73 -4.97 -15.95
CA GLN A 488 -25.89 -3.86 -16.39
C GLN A 488 -25.24 -4.14 -17.75
N TRP A 489 -25.04 -5.41 -18.11
CA TRP A 489 -24.37 -5.84 -19.33
C TRP A 489 -25.22 -6.84 -20.12
N THR A 490 -25.92 -6.33 -21.13
CA THR A 490 -26.62 -7.17 -22.11
C THR A 490 -25.62 -7.92 -22.98
N ALA A 491 -25.83 -9.22 -23.17
CA ALA A 491 -24.95 -10.09 -23.97
C ALA A 491 -24.73 -9.54 -25.39
N GLY A 492 -23.48 -9.44 -25.82
CA GLY A 492 -23.06 -8.94 -27.13
C GLY A 492 -22.79 -7.43 -27.20
N LEU A 493 -23.06 -6.68 -26.13
CA LEU A 493 -22.67 -5.26 -26.07
C LEU A 493 -21.16 -5.09 -26.12
N LYS A 494 -20.70 -4.08 -26.86
CA LYS A 494 -19.28 -3.75 -27.02
C LYS A 494 -18.81 -2.61 -26.13
N SER A 495 -19.73 -1.90 -25.52
CA SER A 495 -19.46 -0.76 -24.67
C SER A 495 -20.60 -0.57 -23.68
N VAL A 496 -20.26 -0.38 -22.42
CA VAL A 496 -21.19 0.12 -21.39
C VAL A 496 -20.50 1.26 -20.68
N SER A 497 -21.23 2.37 -20.51
CA SER A 497 -20.70 3.58 -19.90
C SER A 497 -21.37 3.86 -18.56
N ASN A 498 -20.66 4.58 -17.69
CA ASN A 498 -21.13 4.99 -16.36
C ASN A 498 -21.48 3.80 -15.45
N LEU A 499 -20.73 2.71 -15.54
CA LEU A 499 -20.72 1.70 -14.49
C LEU A 499 -20.17 2.35 -13.22
N ALA A 500 -20.71 2.00 -12.06
CA ALA A 500 -20.33 2.61 -10.79
C ALA A 500 -20.00 1.53 -9.76
N ALA A 501 -18.81 1.63 -9.16
CA ALA A 501 -18.44 0.81 -8.01
C ALA A 501 -19.19 1.25 -6.74
N SER A 502 -19.12 0.44 -5.68
CA SER A 502 -19.83 0.71 -4.41
C SER A 502 -19.46 2.04 -3.74
N ASN A 503 -18.27 2.58 -4.01
CA ASN A 503 -17.81 3.89 -3.52
C ASN A 503 -18.18 5.05 -4.45
N GLY A 504 -18.96 4.79 -5.52
CA GLY A 504 -19.43 5.80 -6.46
C GLY A 504 -18.50 6.09 -7.64
N LEU A 505 -17.27 5.55 -7.66
CA LEU A 505 -16.33 5.72 -8.78
C LEU A 505 -16.93 5.19 -10.09
N LYS A 506 -17.03 6.06 -11.09
CA LYS A 506 -17.58 5.72 -12.41
C LYS A 506 -16.49 5.36 -13.40
N PHE A 507 -16.81 4.38 -14.24
CA PHE A 507 -15.96 3.95 -15.34
C PHE A 507 -16.78 3.42 -16.52
N ASP A 508 -16.10 3.34 -17.66
CA ASP A 508 -16.61 2.78 -18.90
C ASP A 508 -15.83 1.52 -19.24
N VAL A 509 -16.50 0.53 -19.80
CA VAL A 509 -15.86 -0.69 -20.30
C VAL A 509 -16.15 -0.84 -21.79
N THR A 510 -15.11 -1.06 -22.59
CA THR A 510 -15.23 -1.27 -24.05
C THR A 510 -14.51 -2.54 -24.49
N TYR A 511 -15.01 -3.21 -25.51
CA TYR A 511 -14.43 -4.43 -26.08
C TYR A 511 -14.34 -4.33 -27.60
N LYS A 512 -13.15 -4.64 -28.13
CA LYS A 512 -12.85 -4.61 -29.58
C LYS A 512 -11.95 -5.78 -29.98
N THR A 513 -12.02 -6.17 -31.25
CA THR A 513 -11.18 -7.21 -31.85
C THR A 513 -10.40 -6.65 -33.03
N TYR A 514 -9.17 -7.14 -33.23
CA TYR A 514 -8.21 -6.61 -34.20
C TYR A 514 -7.51 -7.75 -34.95
N SER A 515 -7.25 -7.50 -36.24
CA SER A 515 -6.39 -8.32 -37.09
C SER A 515 -5.41 -7.41 -37.83
N ASN A 516 -4.11 -7.69 -37.72
CA ASN A 516 -3.04 -6.89 -38.34
C ASN A 516 -3.19 -5.37 -38.04
N GLY A 517 -3.49 -5.02 -36.78
CA GLY A 517 -3.69 -3.65 -36.31
C GLY A 517 -5.00 -2.97 -36.72
N LYS A 518 -5.89 -3.63 -37.48
CA LYS A 518 -7.18 -3.08 -37.92
C LYS A 518 -8.35 -3.69 -37.15
N GLU A 519 -9.25 -2.84 -36.65
CA GLU A 519 -10.47 -3.30 -35.96
C GLU A 519 -11.29 -4.21 -36.90
N THR A 520 -11.58 -5.43 -36.46
CA THR A 520 -12.20 -6.49 -37.26
C THR A 520 -13.34 -7.15 -36.48
N PRO A 521 -14.52 -6.52 -36.41
CA PRO A 521 -15.63 -6.98 -35.56
C PRO A 521 -16.17 -8.38 -35.87
N SER A 522 -15.92 -8.93 -37.06
CA SER A 522 -16.36 -10.27 -37.47
C SER A 522 -15.65 -11.41 -36.74
N MET A 523 -14.57 -11.11 -36.01
CA MET A 523 -13.83 -12.06 -35.18
C MET A 523 -14.52 -12.37 -33.84
N GLN A 524 -15.41 -11.48 -33.40
CA GLN A 524 -16.14 -11.61 -32.14
C GLN A 524 -17.20 -12.71 -32.22
N ALA A 525 -17.29 -13.53 -31.17
CA ALA A 525 -18.35 -14.53 -31.06
C ALA A 525 -19.72 -13.85 -30.85
N SER A 526 -20.78 -14.44 -31.43
CA SER A 526 -22.15 -13.95 -31.25
C SER A 526 -22.53 -13.94 -29.76
N LYS A 527 -23.19 -12.87 -29.30
CA LYS A 527 -23.57 -12.64 -27.88
C LYS A 527 -22.40 -12.45 -26.89
N TYR A 528 -21.15 -12.37 -27.33
CA TYR A 528 -20.01 -12.01 -26.45
C TYR A 528 -19.59 -10.55 -26.69
N PRO A 529 -19.06 -9.81 -25.70
CA PRO A 529 -18.92 -10.20 -24.30
C PRO A 529 -20.27 -10.38 -23.59
N ARG A 530 -20.29 -11.23 -22.57
CA ARG A 530 -21.47 -11.52 -21.74
C ARG A 530 -21.07 -11.72 -20.29
N VAL A 531 -22.05 -11.71 -19.40
CA VAL A 531 -21.85 -12.12 -18.01
C VAL A 531 -22.04 -13.64 -17.90
N SER A 532 -21.07 -14.31 -17.29
CA SER A 532 -21.01 -15.74 -17.05
C SER A 532 -20.65 -16.01 -15.58
N ASN A 533 -21.12 -17.12 -15.02
CA ASN A 533 -20.95 -17.46 -13.59
C ASN A 533 -21.42 -16.35 -12.64
N GLY A 534 -22.47 -15.62 -13.04
CA GLY A 534 -23.08 -14.51 -12.30
C GLY A 534 -22.33 -13.19 -12.34
N THR A 535 -20.99 -13.19 -12.28
CA THR A 535 -20.19 -11.95 -12.11
C THR A 535 -19.02 -11.77 -13.07
N LEU A 536 -18.73 -12.74 -13.94
CA LEU A 536 -17.55 -12.68 -14.82
C LEU A 536 -17.92 -12.09 -16.18
N LEU A 537 -17.19 -11.08 -16.65
CA LEU A 537 -17.31 -10.58 -18.02
C LEU A 537 -16.49 -11.47 -18.96
N GLU A 538 -17.13 -12.46 -19.57
CA GLU A 538 -16.53 -13.38 -20.53
C GLU A 538 -16.47 -12.74 -21.92
N SER A 539 -15.28 -12.73 -22.51
CA SER A 539 -15.03 -12.27 -23.88
C SER A 539 -14.51 -13.43 -24.72
N LYS A 540 -14.95 -13.51 -25.99
CA LYS A 540 -14.62 -14.64 -26.88
C LYS A 540 -14.43 -14.15 -28.32
N PHE A 541 -13.32 -14.56 -28.96
CA PHE A 541 -13.02 -14.22 -30.36
C PHE A 541 -12.21 -15.32 -31.07
N ARG A 542 -12.22 -15.30 -32.40
CA ARG A 542 -11.42 -16.19 -33.26
C ARG A 542 -10.54 -15.39 -34.21
N GLY A 543 -9.38 -15.92 -34.59
CA GLY A 543 -8.50 -15.29 -35.57
C GLY A 543 -9.01 -15.37 -37.02
N VAL A 544 -8.48 -14.51 -37.91
CA VAL A 544 -8.74 -14.54 -39.36
C VAL A 544 -7.77 -15.48 -40.10
N LYS A 545 -8.26 -16.53 -40.75
CA LYS A 545 -7.45 -17.55 -41.46
C LYS A 545 -6.28 -16.91 -42.25
N GLY A 546 -5.04 -17.25 -41.87
CA GLY A 546 -3.81 -16.80 -42.53
C GLY A 546 -3.13 -15.54 -41.96
N SER A 547 -3.62 -14.96 -40.86
CA SER A 547 -2.95 -13.86 -40.13
C SER A 547 -2.42 -14.31 -38.77
N ASP A 548 -1.20 -13.99 -38.39
CA ASP A 548 -0.66 -14.39 -37.06
C ASP A 548 -0.81 -13.29 -35.99
N ASP A 549 -1.43 -12.16 -36.33
CA ASP A 549 -1.58 -11.01 -35.44
C ASP A 549 -3.04 -10.66 -35.17
N ASN A 550 -3.69 -11.53 -34.39
CA ASN A 550 -5.09 -11.40 -33.98
C ASN A 550 -5.18 -11.25 -32.46
N TYR A 551 -5.89 -10.22 -32.01
CA TYR A 551 -6.07 -9.97 -30.57
C TYR A 551 -7.39 -9.25 -30.30
N SER A 552 -7.87 -9.36 -29.07
CA SER A 552 -8.93 -8.52 -28.53
C SER A 552 -8.37 -7.56 -27.50
N ILE A 553 -9.08 -6.45 -27.28
CA ILE A 553 -8.80 -5.47 -26.25
C ILE A 553 -10.08 -5.20 -25.46
N THR A 554 -10.00 -5.37 -24.14
CA THR A 554 -10.97 -4.81 -23.20
C THR A 554 -10.34 -3.59 -22.54
N ASN A 555 -10.92 -2.40 -22.72
CA ASN A 555 -10.52 -1.21 -21.98
C ASN A 555 -11.48 -0.94 -20.83
N ILE A 556 -10.94 -0.56 -19.68
CA ILE A 556 -11.66 0.01 -18.53
C ILE A 556 -11.16 1.44 -18.35
N THR A 557 -12.02 2.45 -18.47
CA THR A 557 -11.64 3.87 -18.42
C THR A 557 -12.36 4.56 -17.27
N PHE A 558 -11.63 5.11 -16.31
CA PHE A 558 -12.18 5.79 -15.14
C PHE A 558 -12.53 7.24 -15.46
N LYS A 559 -13.68 7.71 -14.97
CA LYS A 559 -14.22 9.05 -15.24
C LYS A 559 -14.02 10.05 -14.11
N ASP A 560 -13.93 9.54 -12.88
CA ASP A 560 -13.94 10.37 -11.66
C ASP A 560 -12.52 10.53 -11.05
N GLY A 561 -11.47 10.36 -11.86
CA GLY A 561 -10.05 10.44 -11.47
C GLY A 561 -9.31 9.11 -11.59
N ALA A 562 -8.00 9.11 -11.30
CA ALA A 562 -7.20 7.89 -11.27
C ALA A 562 -7.54 7.03 -10.05
N THR A 563 -7.34 5.71 -10.14
CA THR A 563 -7.62 4.77 -9.04
C THR A 563 -6.65 3.59 -9.05
N PHE A 564 -6.39 2.96 -7.91
CA PHE A 564 -5.72 1.67 -7.89
C PHE A 564 -6.74 0.60 -8.21
N ALA A 565 -6.40 -0.29 -9.13
CA ALA A 565 -7.29 -1.36 -9.53
C ALA A 565 -6.68 -2.73 -9.25
N LYS A 566 -7.51 -3.62 -8.73
CA LYS A 566 -7.23 -5.04 -8.57
C LYS A 566 -8.41 -5.84 -9.11
N PHE A 567 -8.10 -6.89 -9.87
CA PHE A 567 -9.12 -7.76 -10.47
C PHE A 567 -8.52 -9.11 -10.88
N LYS A 568 -9.38 -10.02 -11.34
CA LYS A 568 -9.01 -11.38 -11.72
C LYS A 568 -9.22 -11.63 -13.21
N ILE A 569 -8.35 -12.45 -13.80
CA ILE A 569 -8.52 -12.97 -15.16
C ILE A 569 -8.55 -14.49 -15.11
N TYR A 570 -9.60 -15.06 -15.70
CA TYR A 570 -9.87 -16.51 -15.75
C TYR A 570 -9.80 -17.02 -17.20
N GLY A 571 -9.71 -18.34 -17.35
CA GLY A 571 -9.76 -19.00 -18.65
C GLY A 571 -8.47 -18.92 -19.47
N ILE A 572 -7.35 -18.46 -18.90
CA ILE A 572 -6.07 -18.41 -19.61
C ILE A 572 -5.54 -19.83 -19.77
N ASP A 573 -5.51 -20.33 -21.01
CA ASP A 573 -5.21 -21.73 -21.26
C ASP A 573 -4.34 -22.02 -22.49
N LYS A 574 -4.03 -23.30 -22.66
CA LYS A 574 -3.34 -23.85 -23.83
C LYS A 574 -3.96 -25.16 -24.26
N THR A 575 -4.33 -25.23 -25.53
CA THR A 575 -4.75 -26.44 -26.23
C THR A 575 -3.65 -26.89 -27.20
N ASN A 576 -3.89 -27.97 -27.95
CA ASN A 576 -2.95 -28.44 -28.97
C ASN A 576 -2.85 -27.50 -30.18
N THR A 577 -3.89 -26.69 -30.43
CA THR A 577 -3.99 -25.81 -31.59
C THR A 577 -3.89 -24.34 -31.26
N SER A 578 -4.08 -23.93 -30.00
CA SER A 578 -3.97 -22.54 -29.59
C SER A 578 -3.36 -22.34 -28.21
N THR A 579 -2.76 -21.17 -27.99
CA THR A 579 -2.27 -20.72 -26.68
C THR A 579 -2.73 -19.30 -26.42
N ASP A 580 -3.35 -19.08 -25.26
CA ASP A 580 -3.73 -17.75 -24.80
C ASP A 580 -2.53 -17.00 -24.23
N MET A 581 -2.45 -15.72 -24.61
CA MET A 581 -1.49 -14.76 -24.09
C MET A 581 -2.25 -13.50 -23.68
N VAL A 582 -2.15 -13.10 -22.42
CA VAL A 582 -2.81 -11.92 -21.88
C VAL A 582 -1.78 -10.91 -21.40
N GLU A 583 -1.89 -9.70 -21.90
CA GLU A 583 -1.09 -8.56 -21.50
C GLU A 583 -2.00 -7.53 -20.84
N VAL A 584 -1.61 -7.03 -19.66
CA VAL A 584 -2.40 -6.07 -18.89
C VAL A 584 -1.59 -4.80 -18.68
N ILE A 585 -2.10 -3.71 -19.25
CA ILE A 585 -1.42 -2.41 -19.28
C ILE A 585 -2.28 -1.39 -18.54
N GLY A 586 -1.69 -0.75 -17.55
CA GLY A 586 -2.26 0.41 -16.87
C GLY A 586 -1.77 1.68 -17.53
N TYR A 587 -2.63 2.69 -17.56
CA TYR A 587 -2.33 4.02 -18.07
C TYR A 587 -2.51 5.03 -16.97
N CYS A 588 -1.51 5.88 -16.81
CA CYS A 588 -1.57 7.11 -16.04
C CYS A 588 -1.39 8.27 -17.02
N GLY A 589 -2.50 8.93 -17.38
CA GLY A 589 -2.52 9.84 -18.51
C GLY A 589 -2.05 9.15 -19.80
N ASN A 590 -0.91 9.59 -20.35
CA ASN A 590 -0.29 9.00 -21.55
C ASN A 590 0.79 7.95 -21.24
N THR A 591 1.16 7.76 -19.97
CA THR A 591 2.23 6.84 -19.60
C THR A 591 1.68 5.46 -19.31
N THR A 592 2.42 4.43 -19.70
CA THR A 592 2.05 3.03 -19.53
C THR A 592 2.94 2.31 -18.53
N TYR A 593 2.35 1.38 -17.78
CA TYR A 593 3.06 0.42 -16.94
C TYR A 593 2.27 -0.88 -16.85
N ARG A 594 2.91 -1.96 -16.41
CA ARG A 594 2.29 -3.29 -16.34
C ARG A 594 1.67 -3.54 -14.97
N GLY A 595 0.56 -4.27 -14.93
CA GLY A 595 0.01 -4.78 -13.68
C GLY A 595 0.92 -5.87 -13.09
N VAL A 596 1.03 -5.92 -11.76
CA VAL A 596 1.69 -7.02 -11.05
C VAL A 596 0.75 -8.21 -11.04
N ILE A 597 1.22 -9.36 -11.52
CA ILE A 597 0.42 -10.58 -11.64
C ILE A 597 0.79 -11.57 -10.54
N SER A 598 -0.20 -12.02 -9.78
CA SER A 598 -0.07 -13.12 -8.82
C SER A 598 -0.62 -14.43 -9.40
N SER A 599 0.00 -15.55 -9.04
CA SER A 599 -0.37 -16.90 -9.50
C SER A 599 -0.35 -17.93 -8.37
N SER A 600 -0.97 -19.09 -8.59
CA SER A 600 -0.99 -20.18 -7.61
C SER A 600 0.42 -20.68 -7.26
N SER A 601 0.62 -20.93 -5.97
CA SER A 601 1.84 -21.56 -5.43
C SER A 601 1.96 -23.04 -5.80
N ASN A 602 0.85 -23.70 -6.11
CA ASN A 602 0.84 -25.13 -6.43
C ASN A 602 1.12 -25.36 -7.92
N SER A 603 2.32 -25.88 -8.23
CA SER A 603 2.76 -26.17 -9.61
C SER A 603 1.83 -27.11 -10.37
N SER A 604 1.22 -28.10 -9.71
CA SER A 604 0.26 -29.02 -10.32
C SER A 604 -1.04 -28.32 -10.74
N LYS A 605 -1.45 -27.27 -10.02
CA LYS A 605 -2.71 -26.53 -10.25
C LYS A 605 -2.51 -25.29 -11.15
N LYS A 606 -1.27 -24.81 -11.31
CA LYS A 606 -0.91 -23.64 -12.14
C LYS A 606 -1.17 -23.89 -13.63
N THR A 607 -2.02 -23.09 -14.27
CA THR A 607 -2.42 -23.22 -15.69
C THR A 607 -1.72 -22.27 -16.65
N PHE A 608 -0.97 -21.30 -16.15
CA PHE A 608 -0.26 -20.30 -16.95
C PHE A 608 1.11 -19.96 -16.32
N SER A 609 2.02 -19.40 -17.12
CA SER A 609 3.25 -18.75 -16.68
C SER A 609 3.16 -17.24 -16.86
N VAL A 610 3.93 -16.49 -16.08
CA VAL A 610 4.12 -15.05 -16.26
C VAL A 610 5.55 -14.84 -16.74
N GLY A 611 5.75 -13.98 -17.74
CA GLY A 611 7.08 -13.68 -18.27
C GLY A 611 7.05 -12.43 -19.13
N GLY A 612 7.97 -11.49 -18.89
CA GLY A 612 7.96 -10.19 -19.56
C GLY A 612 6.66 -9.39 -19.34
N GLY A 613 5.95 -9.69 -18.25
CA GLY A 613 4.62 -9.12 -17.94
C GLY A 613 3.51 -9.55 -18.91
N ILE A 614 3.67 -10.72 -19.55
CA ILE A 614 2.66 -11.42 -20.34
C ILE A 614 2.31 -12.72 -19.63
N VAL A 615 1.01 -12.98 -19.48
CA VAL A 615 0.47 -14.21 -18.91
C VAL A 615 0.21 -15.19 -20.05
N THR A 616 0.89 -16.35 -20.04
CA THR A 616 0.85 -17.34 -21.15
C THR A 616 0.32 -18.68 -20.65
N GLY A 617 -0.69 -19.23 -21.32
CA GLY A 617 -1.25 -20.54 -20.98
C GLY A 617 -0.24 -21.69 -21.11
N LEU A 618 -0.28 -22.63 -20.16
CA LEU A 618 0.59 -23.82 -20.10
C LEU A 618 -0.16 -25.12 -20.37
N LYS A 619 -1.44 -25.19 -20.00
CA LYS A 619 -2.34 -26.33 -20.20
C LYS A 619 -3.79 -25.85 -20.24
N ARG A 620 -4.72 -26.76 -20.57
CA ARG A 620 -6.16 -26.48 -20.62
C ARG A 620 -6.67 -25.95 -19.28
N SER A 621 -7.56 -24.97 -19.34
CA SER A 621 -8.18 -24.30 -18.18
C SER A 621 -9.58 -23.85 -18.57
N SER A 622 -10.31 -23.29 -17.63
CA SER A 622 -11.61 -22.70 -17.89
C SER A 622 -11.91 -21.53 -16.95
N ILE A 623 -13.02 -20.85 -17.20
CA ILE A 623 -13.48 -19.71 -16.42
C ILE A 623 -14.00 -20.12 -15.02
N SER A 624 -14.36 -21.39 -14.82
CA SER A 624 -14.73 -21.93 -13.50
C SER A 624 -13.55 -22.42 -12.65
N ASN A 625 -12.34 -22.52 -13.24
CA ASN A 625 -11.16 -23.04 -12.55
C ASN A 625 -10.59 -22.00 -11.59
N LYS A 626 -10.79 -22.20 -10.29
CA LYS A 626 -10.36 -21.26 -9.25
C LYS A 626 -8.85 -21.22 -9.00
N ASN A 627 -8.11 -22.22 -9.48
CA ASN A 627 -6.68 -22.32 -9.25
C ASN A 627 -5.85 -21.83 -10.46
N GLY A 628 -6.50 -21.68 -11.61
CA GLY A 628 -5.93 -21.15 -12.86
C GLY A 628 -6.16 -19.66 -13.07
N VAL A 629 -6.21 -18.87 -12.00
CA VAL A 629 -6.59 -17.44 -12.02
C VAL A 629 -5.38 -16.54 -11.93
N ALA A 630 -5.31 -15.52 -12.80
CA ALA A 630 -4.33 -14.44 -12.70
C ALA A 630 -4.94 -13.28 -11.92
N VAL A 631 -4.37 -12.97 -10.75
CA VAL A 631 -4.77 -11.78 -9.96
C VAL A 631 -3.90 -10.62 -10.38
N VAL A 632 -4.51 -9.58 -10.94
CA VAL A 632 -3.85 -8.34 -11.36
C VAL A 632 -3.93 -7.32 -10.23
N THR A 633 -2.83 -6.67 -9.91
CA THR A 633 -2.80 -5.51 -9.00
C THR A 633 -1.89 -4.44 -9.58
N PHE A 634 -2.39 -3.21 -9.71
CA PHE A 634 -1.55 -2.11 -10.19
C PHE A 634 -0.70 -1.50 -9.08
N PRO A 635 0.60 -1.21 -9.34
CA PRO A 635 1.48 -0.57 -8.37
C PRO A 635 1.32 0.94 -8.28
N HIS A 636 0.63 1.56 -9.24
CA HIS A 636 0.31 2.98 -9.30
C HIS A 636 -1.18 3.17 -9.67
N GLU A 637 -1.67 4.39 -9.56
CA GLU A 637 -3.02 4.75 -9.99
C GLU A 637 -3.18 4.72 -11.52
N VAL A 638 -4.31 4.18 -11.99
CA VAL A 638 -4.68 4.08 -13.41
C VAL A 638 -5.87 4.98 -13.70
N THR A 639 -5.82 5.71 -14.82
CA THR A 639 -6.99 6.35 -15.45
C THR A 639 -7.62 5.45 -16.51
N ARG A 640 -6.83 4.53 -17.07
CA ARG A 640 -7.30 3.49 -18.00
C ARG A 640 -6.54 2.19 -17.82
N ILE A 641 -7.23 1.07 -17.99
CA ILE A 641 -6.67 -0.27 -18.03
C ILE A 641 -6.96 -0.85 -19.41
N GLU A 642 -5.97 -1.46 -20.03
CA GLU A 642 -6.09 -2.21 -21.28
C GLU A 642 -5.71 -3.67 -21.03
N ILE A 643 -6.66 -4.56 -21.26
CA ILE A 643 -6.47 -6.01 -21.20
C ILE A 643 -6.45 -6.52 -22.62
N LYS A 644 -5.26 -6.88 -23.10
CA LYS A 644 -5.03 -7.37 -24.45
C LYS A 644 -4.90 -8.89 -24.45
N HIS A 645 -5.84 -9.57 -25.08
CA HIS A 645 -5.85 -11.03 -25.22
C HIS A 645 -5.46 -11.42 -26.64
N LYS A 646 -4.31 -12.07 -26.79
CA LYS A 646 -3.77 -12.58 -28.05
C LYS A 646 -3.84 -14.11 -28.06
N ILE A 647 -4.17 -14.67 -29.22
CA ILE A 647 -4.18 -16.12 -29.42
C ILE A 647 -3.05 -16.48 -30.39
N HIS A 648 -2.18 -17.39 -29.98
CA HIS A 648 -1.21 -18.02 -30.88
C HIS A 648 -1.78 -19.34 -31.40
N TYR A 649 -2.02 -19.45 -32.71
CA TYR A 649 -2.51 -20.68 -33.34
C TYR A 649 -1.35 -21.52 -33.92
N ARG A 650 -1.35 -22.84 -33.68
CA ARG A 650 -0.42 -23.80 -34.28
C ARG A 650 -0.86 -24.27 -35.69
N THR A 651 -2.16 -24.29 -35.97
CA THR A 651 -2.71 -24.78 -37.25
C THR A 651 -3.48 -23.69 -38.01
N LYS A 652 -3.89 -23.98 -39.26
CA LYS A 652 -4.72 -23.07 -40.08
C LYS A 652 -6.19 -23.03 -39.63
N SER A 653 -6.64 -23.95 -38.78
CA SER A 653 -7.98 -23.90 -38.18
C SER A 653 -7.98 -22.94 -36.99
N ARG A 654 -9.09 -22.20 -36.80
CA ARG A 654 -9.17 -21.12 -35.82
C ARG A 654 -10.47 -21.20 -35.03
N GLY A 655 -10.42 -21.98 -33.96
CA GLY A 655 -11.45 -21.99 -32.93
C GLY A 655 -11.53 -20.65 -32.20
N TYR A 656 -12.66 -20.41 -31.57
CA TYR A 656 -12.84 -19.26 -30.69
C TYR A 656 -12.16 -19.55 -29.34
N GLN A 657 -11.39 -18.59 -28.83
CA GLN A 657 -10.87 -18.63 -27.46
C GLN A 657 -11.40 -17.45 -26.66
N GLY A 658 -11.45 -17.61 -25.34
CA GLY A 658 -12.03 -16.61 -24.48
C GLY A 658 -11.42 -16.58 -23.09
N ILE A 659 -11.42 -15.38 -22.51
CA ILE A 659 -11.05 -15.13 -21.12
C ILE A 659 -12.21 -14.44 -20.42
N ALA A 660 -12.23 -14.51 -19.09
CA ALA A 660 -13.20 -13.78 -18.30
C ALA A 660 -12.54 -12.86 -17.28
N ILE A 661 -13.08 -11.65 -17.15
CA ILE A 661 -12.63 -10.64 -16.17
C ILE A 661 -13.59 -10.71 -14.98
N GLY A 662 -13.03 -10.91 -13.78
CA GLY A 662 -13.79 -10.97 -12.53
C GLY A 662 -14.02 -9.61 -11.90
N ASP A 663 -14.44 -9.66 -10.64
CA ASP A 663 -14.76 -8.48 -9.82
C ASP A 663 -13.61 -7.46 -9.78
N LEU A 664 -13.97 -6.18 -9.80
CA LEU A 664 -13.04 -5.06 -9.68
C LEU A 664 -13.05 -4.53 -8.25
N GLU A 665 -11.86 -4.27 -7.74
CA GLU A 665 -11.61 -3.59 -6.46
C GLU A 665 -10.84 -2.30 -6.76
N LEU A 666 -11.43 -1.16 -6.40
CA LEU A 666 -10.99 0.19 -6.77
C LEU A 666 -10.84 1.09 -5.54
N ASN A 667 -9.66 1.65 -5.29
CA ASN A 667 -9.44 2.56 -4.15
C ASN A 667 -8.22 3.46 -4.33
N CYS A 668 -8.10 4.52 -3.52
CA CYS A 668 -6.86 5.31 -3.43
C CYS A 668 -5.81 4.63 -2.53
N PRO A 669 -4.51 4.86 -2.78
CA PRO A 669 -3.46 4.29 -1.97
C PRO A 669 -3.37 5.03 -0.63
N ARG A 670 -3.06 4.30 0.43
CA ARG A 670 -2.65 4.87 1.70
C ARG A 670 -1.27 5.53 1.53
N PRO A 671 -1.00 6.71 2.13
CA PRO A 671 0.37 7.20 2.24
C PRO A 671 1.25 6.13 2.89
N ALA A 672 2.41 5.85 2.29
CA ALA A 672 3.33 4.84 2.80
C ALA A 672 3.60 5.08 4.28
N SER A 673 3.44 4.03 5.08
CA SER A 673 3.63 4.12 6.53
C SER A 673 4.46 2.93 7.00
N PRO A 674 5.72 2.83 6.53
CA PRO A 674 6.62 1.77 6.96
C PRO A 674 6.90 1.84 8.45
N ASN A 675 7.18 0.69 9.03
CA ASN A 675 7.85 0.63 10.32
C ASN A 675 9.32 1.09 10.18
N PRO A 676 10.07 1.24 11.28
CA PRO A 676 11.46 1.72 11.21
C PRO A 676 12.40 0.88 10.34
N ASP A 677 12.09 -0.39 10.09
CA ASP A 677 12.88 -1.28 9.23
C ASP A 677 12.48 -1.18 7.75
N GLY A 678 11.58 -0.27 7.37
CA GLY A 678 11.12 -0.15 5.99
C GLY A 678 10.15 -1.26 5.58
N ILE A 679 9.46 -1.89 6.53
CA ILE A 679 8.43 -2.90 6.24
C ILE A 679 7.06 -2.34 6.59
N GLU A 680 6.10 -2.53 5.69
CA GLU A 680 4.68 -2.30 5.97
C GLU A 680 3.91 -3.57 5.70
N PHE A 681 3.11 -4.00 6.68
CA PHE A 681 2.35 -5.23 6.59
C PHE A 681 0.87 -4.96 6.81
N THR A 682 0.08 -5.25 5.78
CA THR A 682 -1.37 -5.02 5.79
C THR A 682 -2.12 -6.29 5.41
N LEU A 683 -3.34 -6.37 5.91
CA LEU A 683 -4.29 -7.43 5.62
C LEU A 683 -5.59 -6.81 5.13
N GLN A 684 -6.12 -7.39 4.07
CA GLN A 684 -7.36 -6.94 3.45
C GLN A 684 -8.30 -8.13 3.22
N ALA A 685 -9.59 -7.90 3.38
CA ALA A 685 -10.66 -8.83 3.00
C ALA A 685 -11.92 -8.06 2.59
N PRO A 686 -12.87 -8.71 1.90
CA PRO A 686 -14.17 -8.13 1.65
C PRO A 686 -14.89 -7.81 2.98
N PRO A 687 -15.55 -6.64 3.09
CA PRO A 687 -16.18 -6.22 4.34
C PRO A 687 -17.38 -7.10 4.73
N LYS A 688 -18.04 -7.71 3.73
CA LYS A 688 -19.18 -8.62 3.92
C LYS A 688 -19.03 -9.84 3.01
N VAL A 689 -19.31 -11.02 3.55
CA VAL A 689 -19.21 -12.29 2.82
C VAL A 689 -20.37 -13.21 3.21
N VAL A 690 -20.95 -13.91 2.24
CA VAL A 690 -21.97 -14.94 2.50
C VAL A 690 -21.31 -16.26 2.92
N SER A 691 -21.92 -16.96 3.88
CA SER A 691 -21.31 -18.16 4.50
C SER A 691 -21.07 -19.35 3.59
N CYS A 692 -21.81 -19.43 2.48
CA CYS A 692 -21.73 -20.52 1.51
C CYS A 692 -20.55 -20.41 0.56
N SER A 693 -19.99 -19.20 0.36
CA SER A 693 -18.93 -18.94 -0.61
C SER A 693 -17.57 -18.83 0.06
N ASP A 694 -16.53 -19.17 -0.69
CA ASP A 694 -15.17 -18.86 -0.30
C ASP A 694 -14.89 -17.37 -0.50
N PHE A 695 -13.99 -16.82 0.31
CA PHE A 695 -13.46 -15.47 0.13
C PHE A 695 -11.95 -15.48 0.32
N GLU A 696 -11.30 -14.32 0.16
CA GLU A 696 -9.85 -14.22 0.25
C GLU A 696 -9.42 -13.20 1.28
N TYR A 697 -8.41 -13.57 2.06
CA TYR A 697 -7.53 -12.61 2.71
C TYR A 697 -6.37 -12.27 1.78
N THR A 698 -6.06 -10.99 1.66
CA THR A 698 -4.91 -10.49 0.90
C THR A 698 -3.92 -9.87 1.88
N PHE A 699 -2.81 -10.57 2.11
CA PHE A 699 -1.64 -10.04 2.80
C PHE A 699 -0.84 -9.20 1.81
N LYS A 700 -0.64 -7.92 2.11
CA LYS A 700 0.22 -7.04 1.30
C LYS A 700 1.39 -6.57 2.16
N VAL A 701 2.59 -6.94 1.74
CA VAL A 701 3.84 -6.63 2.43
C VAL A 701 4.69 -5.74 1.54
N TRP A 702 4.93 -4.50 1.95
CA TRP A 702 5.92 -3.64 1.30
C TRP A 702 7.30 -3.82 1.90
N ASN A 703 8.30 -3.83 1.04
CA ASN A 703 9.71 -3.68 1.40
C ASN A 703 10.23 -2.37 0.81
N TYR A 704 10.35 -1.35 1.65
CA TYR A 704 10.87 -0.03 1.31
C TYR A 704 12.40 0.06 1.48
N SER A 705 13.09 -1.06 1.64
CA SER A 705 14.55 -1.08 1.60
C SER A 705 15.06 -1.39 0.20
N CYS A 706 16.30 -0.99 -0.08
CA CYS A 706 16.96 -1.23 -1.36
C CYS A 706 17.41 -2.70 -1.52
N ASP A 707 17.34 -3.51 -0.47
CA ASP A 707 17.75 -4.90 -0.46
C ASP A 707 16.56 -5.86 -0.39
N PRO A 708 16.64 -7.03 -1.04
CA PRO A 708 15.62 -8.06 -0.91
C PRO A 708 15.62 -8.59 0.53
N ARG A 709 14.44 -8.98 1.02
CA ARG A 709 14.29 -9.53 2.38
C ARG A 709 13.54 -10.84 2.36
N TYR A 710 13.84 -11.69 3.34
CA TYR A 710 13.13 -12.94 3.55
C TYR A 710 12.36 -12.87 4.87
N VAL A 711 11.08 -13.20 4.82
CA VAL A 711 10.17 -13.11 5.96
C VAL A 711 9.41 -14.41 6.18
N LYS A 712 8.94 -14.59 7.41
CA LYS A 712 7.97 -15.62 7.78
C LYS A 712 6.62 -14.95 7.97
N ILE A 713 5.58 -15.48 7.32
CA ILE A 713 4.20 -15.04 7.50
C ILE A 713 3.42 -16.15 8.19
N GLU A 714 2.68 -15.77 9.23
CA GLU A 714 1.85 -16.66 10.03
C GLU A 714 0.47 -16.05 10.18
N ASP A 715 -0.58 -16.86 10.09
CA ASP A 715 -1.93 -16.40 10.40
C ASP A 715 -2.75 -17.52 11.03
N GLU A 716 -3.54 -17.18 12.05
CA GLU A 716 -4.47 -18.10 12.71
C GLU A 716 -5.88 -17.54 12.63
N LEU A 717 -6.67 -18.10 11.72
CA LEU A 717 -8.05 -17.68 11.50
C LEU A 717 -8.87 -17.81 12.79
N PRO A 718 -9.89 -16.94 13.00
CA PRO A 718 -10.83 -17.10 14.10
C PRO A 718 -11.62 -18.42 14.02
N GLU A 719 -12.17 -18.86 15.15
CA GLU A 719 -13.01 -20.06 15.20
C GLU A 719 -14.24 -19.92 14.30
N GLY A 720 -14.49 -20.92 13.45
CA GLY A 720 -15.56 -20.91 12.44
C GLY A 720 -15.06 -20.80 11.00
N MET A 721 -13.75 -20.61 10.78
CA MET A 721 -13.12 -20.53 9.45
C MET A 721 -11.98 -21.54 9.30
N PHE A 722 -11.59 -21.83 8.06
CA PHE A 722 -10.37 -22.59 7.72
C PHE A 722 -9.81 -22.19 6.35
N TRP A 723 -8.52 -22.46 6.14
CA TRP A 723 -7.83 -22.24 4.88
C TRP A 723 -8.14 -23.34 3.86
N VAL A 724 -8.40 -22.94 2.61
CA VAL A 724 -8.76 -23.85 1.51
C VAL A 724 -7.49 -24.42 0.84
N ASP A 725 -7.47 -25.73 0.58
CA ASP A 725 -6.39 -26.43 -0.13
C ASP A 725 -6.04 -25.75 -1.47
N GLY A 726 -4.75 -25.49 -1.69
CA GLY A 726 -4.21 -24.87 -2.90
C GLY A 726 -4.68 -23.43 -3.13
N GLY A 727 -5.39 -22.85 -2.15
CA GLY A 727 -5.96 -21.51 -2.22
C GLY A 727 -4.99 -20.38 -1.94
N VAL A 728 -3.68 -20.64 -1.90
CA VAL A 728 -2.65 -19.63 -1.65
C VAL A 728 -1.93 -19.24 -2.95
N MET A 729 -1.94 -17.96 -3.25
CA MET A 729 -1.34 -17.34 -4.44
C MET A 729 -0.39 -16.21 -4.01
N SER A 730 0.61 -15.91 -4.84
CA SER A 730 1.47 -14.75 -4.61
C SER A 730 2.03 -14.18 -5.91
N THR A 731 2.60 -12.98 -5.80
CA THR A 731 3.39 -12.34 -6.85
C THR A 731 4.53 -13.25 -7.30
N GLU A 732 4.92 -13.12 -8.57
CA GLU A 732 6.00 -13.93 -9.15
C GLU A 732 7.29 -13.84 -8.32
N GLY A 733 7.98 -14.97 -8.13
CA GLY A 733 9.25 -15.04 -7.40
C GLY A 733 9.14 -15.09 -5.87
N ALA A 734 8.06 -14.57 -5.27
CA ALA A 734 7.90 -14.50 -3.81
C ALA A 734 7.97 -15.86 -3.10
N PHE A 735 7.51 -16.92 -3.77
CA PHE A 735 7.49 -18.29 -3.27
C PHE A 735 8.60 -19.20 -3.82
N SER A 736 9.63 -18.65 -4.44
CA SER A 736 10.76 -19.43 -4.98
C SER A 736 11.46 -20.30 -3.94
N ASP A 737 11.65 -19.77 -2.72
CA ASP A 737 12.28 -20.46 -1.59
C ASP A 737 11.29 -20.77 -0.44
N ALA A 738 9.99 -20.54 -0.66
CA ALA A 738 9.00 -20.56 0.40
C ALA A 738 8.67 -21.98 0.87
N ILE A 739 8.47 -22.13 2.19
CA ILE A 739 8.15 -23.41 2.83
C ILE A 739 6.81 -23.25 3.56
N PHE A 740 5.84 -24.07 3.16
CA PHE A 740 4.48 -24.07 3.70
C PHE A 740 4.32 -25.11 4.80
N ASN A 741 3.53 -24.81 5.82
CA ASN A 741 2.99 -25.84 6.72
C ASN A 741 1.85 -26.63 6.05
N ASN A 742 1.36 -27.66 6.74
CA ASN A 742 0.14 -28.37 6.33
C ASN A 742 -1.12 -27.58 6.74
N TYR A 743 -1.37 -26.46 6.07
CA TYR A 743 -2.45 -25.52 6.43
C TYR A 743 -3.85 -25.99 6.03
N GLU A 744 -3.94 -26.96 5.11
CA GLU A 744 -5.17 -27.34 4.42
C GLU A 744 -6.26 -27.81 5.40
N GLY A 745 -7.45 -27.20 5.33
CA GLY A 745 -8.56 -27.53 6.23
C GLY A 745 -8.33 -27.13 7.70
N THR A 746 -7.24 -26.42 7.98
CA THR A 746 -6.90 -25.94 9.33
C THR A 746 -7.10 -24.43 9.44
N ARG A 747 -7.01 -23.91 10.66
CA ARG A 747 -7.01 -22.46 10.93
C ARG A 747 -5.64 -21.82 10.77
N LYS A 748 -4.56 -22.61 10.65
CA LYS A 748 -3.17 -22.12 10.75
C LYS A 748 -2.48 -22.14 9.39
N LEU A 749 -2.08 -20.96 8.92
CA LEU A 749 -1.22 -20.79 7.75
C LEU A 749 0.15 -20.31 8.22
N GLU A 750 1.20 -21.00 7.78
CA GLU A 750 2.58 -20.58 7.98
C GLU A 750 3.33 -20.72 6.66
N ILE A 751 3.97 -19.63 6.24
CA ILE A 751 4.81 -19.56 5.05
C ILE A 751 6.16 -18.99 5.47
N ASN A 752 7.19 -19.82 5.50
CA ASN A 752 8.55 -19.40 5.82
C ASN A 752 9.32 -19.07 4.53
N LYS A 753 10.32 -18.18 4.61
CA LYS A 753 11.16 -17.74 3.50
C LYS A 753 10.40 -17.12 2.32
N VAL A 754 9.36 -16.33 2.61
CA VAL A 754 8.74 -15.47 1.58
C VAL A 754 9.76 -14.40 1.18
N LYS A 755 10.11 -14.33 -0.10
CA LYS A 755 10.99 -13.29 -0.63
C LYS A 755 10.20 -12.01 -0.89
N LEU A 756 10.69 -10.91 -0.35
CA LEU A 756 10.23 -9.55 -0.61
C LEU A 756 11.28 -8.85 -1.47
N ASP A 757 10.92 -8.48 -2.69
CA ASP A 757 11.82 -7.74 -3.56
C ASP A 757 11.98 -6.28 -3.07
N PRO A 758 13.11 -5.63 -3.36
CA PRO A 758 13.34 -4.22 -3.03
C PRO A 758 12.28 -3.30 -3.60
N MET A 759 11.97 -2.22 -2.89
CA MET A 759 11.17 -1.09 -3.37
C MET A 759 9.80 -1.45 -3.97
N THR A 760 9.24 -2.59 -3.60
CA THR A 760 7.96 -3.06 -4.12
C THR A 760 7.16 -3.79 -3.04
N PHE A 761 5.92 -4.11 -3.36
CA PHE A 761 5.08 -4.95 -2.51
C PHE A 761 5.02 -6.38 -3.03
N THR A 762 4.95 -7.30 -2.09
CA THR A 762 4.56 -8.68 -2.30
C THR A 762 3.12 -8.85 -1.83
N THR A 763 2.28 -9.37 -2.72
CA THR A 763 0.91 -9.76 -2.39
C THR A 763 0.85 -11.27 -2.18
N ILE A 764 0.22 -11.70 -1.10
CA ILE A 764 -0.15 -13.10 -0.87
C ILE A 764 -1.65 -13.16 -0.63
N THR A 765 -2.35 -13.89 -1.49
CA THR A 765 -3.79 -14.09 -1.37
C THR A 765 -4.04 -15.50 -0.88
N ALA A 766 -4.83 -15.66 0.18
CA ALA A 766 -5.16 -16.95 0.77
C ALA A 766 -6.68 -17.11 0.89
N ARG A 767 -7.21 -18.18 0.29
CA ARG A 767 -8.64 -18.49 0.26
C ARG A 767 -9.12 -19.09 1.59
N VAL A 768 -10.23 -18.56 2.09
CA VAL A 768 -10.87 -18.93 3.34
C VAL A 768 -12.27 -19.47 3.07
N ARG A 769 -12.67 -20.46 3.88
CA ARG A 769 -14.02 -21.00 3.91
C ARG A 769 -14.57 -20.97 5.33
N PHE A 770 -15.84 -20.58 5.46
CA PHE A 770 -16.60 -20.76 6.69
C PHE A 770 -16.97 -22.23 6.87
N LYS A 771 -16.88 -22.73 8.12
CA LYS A 771 -17.49 -24.00 8.48
C LYS A 771 -19.01 -23.91 8.31
N ASP A 772 -19.65 -25.05 8.04
CA ASP A 772 -21.10 -25.11 7.85
C ASP A 772 -21.88 -24.74 9.14
N ASP A 773 -21.25 -24.89 10.30
CA ASP A 773 -21.77 -24.52 11.63
C ASP A 773 -21.30 -23.15 12.13
N ALA A 774 -20.66 -22.34 11.27
CA ALA A 774 -20.21 -21.00 11.63
C ALA A 774 -21.37 -20.08 12.00
N VAL A 775 -21.15 -19.16 12.95
CA VAL A 775 -22.15 -18.22 13.44
C VAL A 775 -22.04 -16.89 12.69
N ALA A 776 -23.15 -16.32 12.22
CA ALA A 776 -23.15 -14.98 11.63
C ALA A 776 -22.75 -13.92 12.67
N LYS A 777 -21.61 -13.26 12.43
CA LYS A 777 -21.05 -12.17 13.23
C LYS A 777 -19.95 -11.46 12.44
N ILE A 778 -19.36 -10.44 13.05
CA ILE A 778 -18.12 -9.84 12.58
C ILE A 778 -16.95 -10.70 13.09
N TYR A 779 -16.13 -11.17 12.17
CA TYR A 779 -14.88 -11.88 12.43
C TYR A 779 -13.73 -10.90 12.28
N GLU A 780 -12.81 -10.93 13.24
CA GLU A 780 -11.61 -10.10 13.21
C GLU A 780 -10.38 -10.99 13.04
N ASN A 781 -9.44 -10.56 12.20
CA ASN A 781 -8.23 -11.32 11.91
C ASN A 781 -6.98 -10.42 11.80
N ARG A 782 -5.81 -10.96 12.16
CA ARG A 782 -4.51 -10.31 12.00
C ARG A 782 -3.42 -11.34 11.73
N GLY A 783 -2.76 -11.20 10.59
CA GLY A 783 -1.55 -11.94 10.29
C GLY A 783 -0.37 -11.44 11.12
N LYS A 784 0.65 -12.28 11.24
CA LYS A 784 1.95 -12.00 11.84
C LYS A 784 3.03 -12.12 10.77
N LEU A 785 3.97 -11.19 10.79
CA LEU A 785 5.13 -11.19 9.92
C LEU A 785 6.38 -11.11 10.80
N THR A 786 7.27 -12.09 10.63
CA THR A 786 8.51 -12.23 11.39
C THR A 786 9.71 -12.09 10.46
N TYR A 787 10.67 -11.25 10.83
CA TYR A 787 11.84 -10.92 10.02
C TYR A 787 13.03 -10.48 10.90
N THR A 788 14.23 -10.43 10.33
CA THR A 788 15.40 -9.88 11.02
C THR A 788 15.49 -8.38 10.78
N SER A 789 15.41 -7.59 11.85
CA SER A 789 15.53 -6.13 11.83
C SER A 789 16.95 -5.69 11.50
N LEU A 790 17.09 -4.75 10.56
CA LEU A 790 18.35 -4.08 10.27
C LEU A 790 18.68 -3.03 11.34
N ASN A 791 17.66 -2.49 12.02
CA ASN A 791 17.84 -1.52 13.08
C ASN A 791 18.46 -2.11 14.34
N GLU A 792 17.93 -3.25 14.79
CA GLU A 792 18.27 -3.84 16.08
C GLU A 792 19.15 -5.09 15.97
N ASN A 793 19.33 -5.64 14.75
CA ASN A 793 19.91 -6.97 14.53
C ASN A 793 19.22 -8.07 15.36
N LYS A 794 17.89 -7.98 15.45
CA LYS A 794 17.04 -8.92 16.18
C LYS A 794 15.88 -9.40 15.32
N VAL A 795 15.37 -10.58 15.64
CA VAL A 795 14.12 -11.07 15.06
C VAL A 795 12.97 -10.25 15.65
N LEU A 796 12.21 -9.59 14.78
CA LEU A 796 11.00 -8.86 15.13
C LEU A 796 9.78 -9.56 14.55
N THR A 797 8.68 -9.52 15.28
CA THR A 797 7.36 -9.93 14.81
C THR A 797 6.43 -8.73 14.86
N ILE A 798 5.82 -8.40 13.72
CA ILE A 798 4.80 -7.37 13.60
C ILE A 798 3.48 -8.00 13.19
N GLU A 799 2.38 -7.34 13.53
CA GLU A 799 1.04 -7.78 13.12
C GLU A 799 0.51 -6.91 11.99
N SER A 800 -0.29 -7.48 11.09
CA SER A 800 -0.89 -6.76 9.97
C SER A 800 -1.85 -5.68 10.45
N CYS A 801 -1.87 -4.53 9.77
CA CYS A 801 -2.92 -3.53 9.93
C CYS A 801 -4.02 -3.75 8.88
N ASP A 802 -5.27 -3.39 9.19
CA ASP A 802 -6.31 -3.33 8.16
C ASP A 802 -5.89 -2.37 7.04
N TYR A 803 -5.82 -2.89 5.82
CA TYR A 803 -5.44 -2.13 4.63
C TYR A 803 -6.35 -0.91 4.40
N ASN A 804 -7.62 -1.01 4.78
CA ASN A 804 -8.62 0.04 4.56
C ASN A 804 -8.69 1.06 5.72
N ASN A 805 -7.89 0.92 6.79
CA ASN A 805 -7.87 1.86 7.91
C ASN A 805 -6.60 2.74 7.88
N PHE A 806 -6.78 4.03 7.60
CA PHE A 806 -5.68 4.97 7.35
C PHE A 806 -5.15 5.67 8.60
N THR A 807 -5.89 5.63 9.71
CA THR A 807 -5.61 6.40 10.93
C THR A 807 -5.02 5.56 12.04
N SER A 808 -5.36 4.28 12.10
CA SER A 808 -4.92 3.38 13.18
C SER A 808 -4.70 1.96 12.68
N CYS A 809 -3.70 1.29 13.25
CA CYS A 809 -3.44 -0.11 12.94
C CYS A 809 -4.44 -1.00 13.70
N THR A 810 -5.53 -1.38 13.05
CA THR A 810 -6.58 -2.24 13.62
C THR A 810 -6.62 -3.62 12.98
N SER A 811 -7.40 -4.54 13.55
CA SER A 811 -7.75 -5.82 12.94
C SER A 811 -8.59 -5.64 11.67
N THR A 812 -8.39 -6.52 10.69
CA THR A 812 -9.23 -6.60 9.49
C THR A 812 -10.54 -7.29 9.86
N LYS A 813 -11.66 -6.72 9.42
CA LYS A 813 -13.01 -7.19 9.81
C LYS A 813 -13.78 -7.76 8.61
N VAL A 814 -14.46 -8.87 8.83
CA VAL A 814 -15.35 -9.51 7.85
C VAL A 814 -16.69 -9.81 8.52
N GLU A 815 -17.77 -9.20 8.03
CA GLU A 815 -19.14 -9.52 8.43
C GLU A 815 -19.64 -10.76 7.66
N MET A 816 -19.97 -11.82 8.38
CA MET A 816 -20.58 -13.01 7.80
C MET A 816 -22.09 -12.84 7.70
N ILE A 817 -22.62 -12.96 6.48
CA ILE A 817 -24.05 -13.06 6.18
C ILE A 817 -24.39 -14.54 6.04
N TYR A 818 -25.26 -15.06 6.91
CA TYR A 818 -25.64 -16.46 6.83
C TYR A 818 -26.53 -16.73 5.61
N GLN A 819 -26.10 -17.67 4.78
CA GLN A 819 -26.87 -18.24 3.68
C GLN A 819 -26.51 -19.73 3.55
N PRO A 820 -27.51 -20.63 3.44
CA PRO A 820 -27.27 -22.07 3.41
C PRO A 820 -26.41 -22.46 2.20
N ARG A 821 -25.44 -23.36 2.43
CA ARG A 821 -24.56 -23.87 1.38
C ARG A 821 -25.37 -24.71 0.38
N VAL A 822 -25.16 -24.44 -0.91
CA VAL A 822 -25.61 -25.30 -2.00
C VAL A 822 -24.47 -26.27 -2.30
N LEU A 823 -24.77 -27.57 -2.30
CA LEU A 823 -23.79 -28.61 -2.60
C LEU A 823 -23.50 -28.64 -4.10
N SER A 824 -22.24 -28.81 -4.47
CA SER A 824 -21.83 -28.96 -5.87
C SER A 824 -22.49 -30.17 -6.54
N PRO A 825 -22.85 -30.10 -7.82
CA PRO A 825 -23.37 -31.24 -8.55
C PRO A 825 -22.31 -32.35 -8.66
N GLU A 826 -22.75 -33.60 -8.50
CA GLU A 826 -21.89 -34.77 -8.72
C GLU A 826 -21.82 -35.06 -10.22
N ILE A 827 -20.63 -34.99 -10.82
CA ILE A 827 -20.42 -35.19 -12.26
C ILE A 827 -19.60 -36.45 -12.49
N SER A 828 -20.06 -37.29 -13.42
CA SER A 828 -19.31 -38.45 -13.90
C SER A 828 -19.37 -38.52 -15.42
N ILE A 829 -18.29 -39.02 -16.02
CA ILE A 829 -18.15 -39.22 -17.46
C ILE A 829 -17.58 -40.62 -17.69
N GLU A 830 -18.24 -41.42 -18.53
CA GLU A 830 -17.90 -42.82 -18.79
C GLU A 830 -18.11 -43.20 -20.26
N PRO A 831 -17.27 -44.07 -20.85
CA PRO A 831 -17.44 -44.50 -22.23
C PRO A 831 -18.47 -45.64 -22.40
N VAL A 832 -19.13 -45.62 -23.57
CA VAL A 832 -20.10 -46.59 -24.14
C VAL A 832 -19.76 -48.06 -23.88
N LEU A 833 -18.59 -48.42 -24.40
CA LEU A 833 -17.93 -49.74 -24.44
C LEU A 833 -16.90 -49.60 -25.56
N ASN A 834 -15.62 -49.37 -25.23
CA ASN A 834 -14.49 -49.54 -26.13
C ASN A 834 -13.19 -49.56 -25.30
N LYS A 835 -12.37 -50.61 -25.45
CA LYS A 835 -11.01 -50.64 -24.87
C LYS A 835 -10.04 -49.70 -25.59
N CYS A 836 -10.34 -49.35 -26.83
CA CYS A 836 -9.61 -48.43 -27.70
C CYS A 836 -10.54 -47.94 -28.84
N TYR A 837 -10.21 -46.84 -29.53
CA TYR A 837 -10.97 -46.31 -30.68
C TYR A 837 -10.29 -46.62 -32.02
N LYS A 838 -11.04 -46.73 -33.12
CA LYS A 838 -10.50 -47.00 -34.47
C LYS A 838 -10.67 -45.78 -35.37
N GLU A 839 -9.89 -45.68 -36.45
CA GLU A 839 -10.08 -44.65 -37.46
C GLU A 839 -11.53 -44.65 -37.97
N ASN A 840 -12.12 -43.47 -38.18
CA ASN A 840 -13.54 -43.30 -38.53
C ASN A 840 -14.56 -43.98 -37.59
N GLY A 841 -14.11 -44.54 -36.46
CA GLY A 841 -14.95 -45.25 -35.50
C GLY A 841 -15.74 -44.29 -34.62
N LEU A 842 -16.94 -44.73 -34.23
CA LEU A 842 -17.78 -43.98 -33.30
C LEU A 842 -17.37 -44.28 -31.85
N ILE A 843 -17.21 -43.22 -31.06
CA ILE A 843 -17.06 -43.25 -29.61
C ILE A 843 -18.33 -42.64 -29.02
N THR A 844 -19.00 -43.39 -28.15
CA THR A 844 -20.10 -42.88 -27.35
C THR A 844 -19.61 -42.60 -25.94
N ILE A 845 -19.87 -41.39 -25.43
CA ILE A 845 -19.56 -40.96 -24.07
C ILE A 845 -20.86 -40.60 -23.35
N LYS A 846 -21.04 -41.15 -22.15
CA LYS A 846 -22.15 -40.77 -21.27
C LYS A 846 -21.62 -39.92 -20.14
N ALA A 847 -22.29 -38.79 -19.89
CA ALA A 847 -22.07 -38.00 -18.69
C ALA A 847 -23.34 -37.98 -17.83
N LYS A 848 -23.17 -38.11 -16.52
CA LYS A 848 -24.26 -37.98 -15.55
C LYS A 848 -23.94 -36.83 -14.62
N VAL A 849 -24.89 -35.91 -14.48
CA VAL A 849 -24.83 -34.76 -13.58
C VAL A 849 -25.97 -34.91 -12.57
N LYS A 850 -25.64 -35.28 -11.33
CA LYS A 850 -26.62 -35.44 -10.24
C LYS A 850 -26.64 -34.20 -9.37
N ASN A 851 -27.83 -33.63 -9.17
CA ASN A 851 -28.02 -32.53 -8.23
C ASN A 851 -28.31 -33.09 -6.83
N PRO A 852 -27.37 -32.98 -5.87
CA PRO A 852 -27.57 -33.49 -4.51
C PRO A 852 -28.52 -32.64 -3.66
N ASN A 853 -28.92 -31.45 -4.13
CA ASN A 853 -29.76 -30.53 -3.37
C ASN A 853 -31.25 -30.81 -3.67
N PRO A 854 -32.07 -31.25 -2.71
CA PRO A 854 -33.46 -31.64 -2.99
C PRO A 854 -34.38 -30.46 -3.32
N THR A 855 -34.05 -29.24 -2.88
CA THR A 855 -34.90 -28.05 -2.99
C THR A 855 -34.34 -26.97 -3.91
N VAL A 856 -33.11 -27.12 -4.40
CA VAL A 856 -32.44 -26.13 -5.25
C VAL A 856 -32.39 -26.66 -6.68
N THR A 857 -32.92 -25.90 -7.64
CA THR A 857 -32.79 -26.19 -9.06
C THR A 857 -31.62 -25.41 -9.63
N PHE A 858 -30.68 -26.09 -10.28
CA PHE A 858 -29.68 -25.43 -11.11
C PHE A 858 -30.33 -25.09 -12.45
N ALA A 859 -30.61 -23.81 -12.68
CA ALA A 859 -31.29 -23.32 -13.88
C ALA A 859 -30.31 -22.63 -14.83
N ASP A 860 -30.65 -22.62 -16.12
CA ASP A 860 -29.90 -21.96 -17.19
C ASP A 860 -28.41 -22.35 -17.20
N LEU A 861 -28.14 -23.64 -17.04
CA LEU A 861 -26.78 -24.17 -17.10
C LEU A 861 -26.27 -24.15 -18.54
N ARG A 862 -25.01 -23.77 -18.66
CA ARG A 862 -24.16 -23.96 -19.84
C ARG A 862 -23.25 -25.15 -19.56
N ILE A 863 -23.44 -26.22 -20.34
CA ILE A 863 -22.67 -27.45 -20.23
C ILE A 863 -21.65 -27.46 -21.37
N MET A 864 -20.37 -27.48 -21.02
CA MET A 864 -19.28 -27.52 -21.98
C MET A 864 -18.68 -28.92 -21.99
N PHE A 865 -18.92 -29.65 -23.09
CA PHE A 865 -18.28 -30.93 -23.34
C PHE A 865 -17.09 -30.72 -24.27
N MET A 866 -15.89 -30.83 -23.73
CA MET A 866 -14.63 -30.66 -24.44
C MET A 866 -14.05 -32.03 -24.77
N TYR A 867 -13.49 -32.17 -25.95
CA TYR A 867 -12.89 -33.43 -26.41
C TYR A 867 -11.68 -33.11 -27.29
N HIS A 868 -10.88 -34.14 -27.62
CA HIS A 868 -9.73 -33.95 -28.50
C HIS A 868 -10.17 -33.59 -29.93
N GLU A 869 -9.46 -32.70 -30.60
CA GLU A 869 -9.84 -32.18 -31.93
C GLU A 869 -9.70 -33.23 -33.06
N ASP A 870 -9.05 -34.37 -32.79
CA ASP A 870 -8.95 -35.53 -33.69
C ASP A 870 -10.29 -36.28 -33.90
N PHE A 871 -11.37 -35.72 -33.35
CA PHE A 871 -12.71 -36.28 -33.38
C PHE A 871 -13.68 -35.25 -33.90
N ARG A 872 -14.67 -35.70 -34.67
CA ARG A 872 -15.79 -34.89 -35.12
C ARG A 872 -16.99 -35.19 -34.26
N PHE A 873 -17.64 -34.15 -33.75
CA PHE A 873 -18.94 -34.31 -33.11
C PHE A 873 -19.96 -34.89 -34.11
N ASN A 874 -20.65 -35.96 -33.70
CA ASN A 874 -21.68 -36.61 -34.53
C ASN A 874 -23.10 -36.34 -33.99
N LYS A 875 -23.35 -36.67 -32.72
CA LYS A 875 -24.71 -36.61 -32.15
C LYS A 875 -24.70 -36.32 -30.64
N PHE A 876 -25.75 -35.63 -30.19
CA PHE A 876 -26.03 -35.39 -28.77
C PHE A 876 -27.45 -35.80 -28.41
N GLN A 877 -27.62 -36.39 -27.22
CA GLN A 877 -28.92 -36.71 -26.62
C GLN A 877 -28.90 -36.41 -25.12
N SER A 878 -30.05 -35.99 -24.58
CA SER A 878 -30.26 -35.71 -23.16
C SER A 878 -31.65 -36.16 -22.70
N ASN A 879 -31.79 -36.47 -21.41
CA ASN A 879 -33.06 -36.92 -20.82
C ASN A 879 -34.00 -35.77 -20.38
N LEU A 880 -33.53 -34.51 -20.37
CA LEU A 880 -34.28 -33.35 -19.86
C LEU A 880 -34.37 -32.17 -20.86
N GLY A 881 -34.21 -32.44 -22.17
CA GLY A 881 -34.37 -31.47 -23.27
C GLY A 881 -33.05 -31.09 -23.97
N GLN A 882 -33.10 -30.67 -25.24
CA GLN A 882 -31.88 -30.50 -26.07
C GLN A 882 -31.10 -29.20 -25.84
N GLY A 883 -31.68 -28.21 -25.14
CA GLY A 883 -31.06 -26.88 -24.98
C GLY A 883 -30.83 -26.15 -26.32
N ILE A 884 -30.10 -25.04 -26.27
CA ILE A 884 -29.54 -24.40 -27.47
C ILE A 884 -28.14 -24.97 -27.67
N ILE A 885 -27.88 -25.52 -28.86
CA ILE A 885 -26.63 -26.20 -29.18
C ILE A 885 -25.71 -25.26 -29.97
N GLU A 886 -24.49 -25.10 -29.47
CA GLU A 886 -23.39 -24.46 -30.19
C GLU A 886 -22.24 -25.48 -30.29
N SER A 887 -21.78 -25.78 -31.51
CA SER A 887 -20.73 -26.77 -31.76
C SER A 887 -19.52 -26.11 -32.39
N GLU A 888 -18.35 -26.42 -31.83
CA GLU A 888 -17.04 -25.95 -32.27
C GLU A 888 -16.09 -27.17 -32.41
N GLU A 889 -14.98 -27.03 -33.13
CA GLU A 889 -13.97 -28.11 -33.17
C GLU A 889 -13.44 -28.37 -31.76
N GLY A 890 -13.50 -29.63 -31.29
CA GLY A 890 -13.04 -30.02 -29.95
C GLY A 890 -13.93 -29.57 -28.79
N MET A 891 -15.11 -28.98 -29.04
CA MET A 891 -16.03 -28.52 -27.99
C MET A 891 -17.49 -28.55 -28.44
N HIS A 892 -18.37 -29.02 -27.56
CA HIS A 892 -19.82 -28.99 -27.75
C HIS A 892 -20.48 -28.33 -26.53
N ILE A 893 -21.19 -27.23 -26.78
CA ILE A 893 -21.82 -26.41 -25.74
C ILE A 893 -23.33 -26.61 -25.81
N VAL A 894 -23.94 -26.84 -24.65
CA VAL A 894 -25.40 -26.91 -24.50
C VAL A 894 -25.83 -25.86 -23.49
N GLU A 895 -26.61 -24.88 -23.93
CA GLU A 895 -27.13 -23.81 -23.08
C GLU A 895 -28.59 -24.02 -22.70
N GLY A 896 -29.01 -23.46 -21.56
CA GLY A 896 -30.41 -23.41 -21.14
C GLY A 896 -30.91 -24.69 -20.48
N LEU A 897 -30.02 -25.56 -19.98
CA LEU A 897 -30.42 -26.78 -19.29
C LEU A 897 -30.73 -26.52 -17.82
N ASN A 898 -31.75 -27.22 -17.31
CA ASN A 898 -32.15 -27.14 -15.91
C ASN A 898 -32.00 -28.52 -15.24
N ILE A 899 -31.43 -28.56 -14.04
CA ILE A 899 -31.34 -29.76 -13.20
C ILE A 899 -32.12 -29.51 -11.92
N ASN A 900 -33.36 -30.01 -11.91
CA ASN A 900 -34.25 -29.93 -10.75
C ASN A 900 -33.63 -30.54 -9.49
N GLY A 901 -34.09 -30.11 -8.32
CA GLY A 901 -33.60 -30.62 -7.05
C GLY A 901 -33.69 -32.15 -6.94
N GLY A 902 -32.60 -32.80 -6.55
CA GLY A 902 -32.50 -34.26 -6.39
C GLY A 902 -32.50 -35.07 -7.69
N SER A 903 -32.60 -34.44 -8.88
CA SER A 903 -32.64 -35.15 -10.16
C SER A 903 -31.25 -35.42 -10.74
N THR A 904 -31.19 -36.29 -11.76
CA THR A 904 -29.97 -36.59 -12.53
C THR A 904 -30.20 -36.27 -13.99
N LEU A 905 -29.35 -35.40 -14.54
CA LEU A 905 -29.25 -35.11 -15.96
C LEU A 905 -28.30 -36.13 -16.60
N GLU A 906 -28.78 -36.85 -17.59
CA GLU A 906 -27.99 -37.79 -18.38
C GLU A 906 -27.77 -37.22 -19.77
N LEU A 907 -26.50 -37.21 -20.19
CA LEU A 907 -26.03 -36.66 -21.44
C LEU A 907 -25.31 -37.77 -22.20
N THR A 908 -25.60 -37.93 -23.48
CA THR A 908 -24.92 -38.88 -24.36
C THR A 908 -24.35 -38.14 -25.56
N TYR A 909 -23.03 -38.21 -25.70
CA TYR A 909 -22.26 -37.63 -26.81
C TYR A 909 -21.76 -38.76 -27.70
N GLU A 910 -21.93 -38.61 -29.01
CA GLU A 910 -21.35 -39.50 -30.00
C GLU A 910 -20.37 -38.71 -30.86
N LEU A 911 -19.14 -39.18 -30.91
CA LEU A 911 -18.02 -38.58 -31.63
C LEU A 911 -17.51 -39.59 -32.65
N GLN A 912 -17.02 -39.11 -33.79
CA GLN A 912 -16.39 -39.92 -34.81
C GLN A 912 -14.90 -39.59 -34.87
N ALA A 913 -14.03 -40.59 -34.72
CA ALA A 913 -12.59 -40.40 -34.94
C ALA A 913 -12.33 -39.96 -36.39
N LEU A 914 -11.32 -39.14 -36.63
CA LEU A 914 -10.85 -38.84 -37.98
C LEU A 914 -10.26 -40.10 -38.67
N ASP A 915 -9.98 -40.01 -39.96
CA ASP A 915 -9.18 -41.02 -40.66
C ASP A 915 -7.72 -41.01 -40.17
N PHE A 916 -7.01 -42.12 -40.33
CA PHE A 916 -5.64 -42.26 -39.78
C PHE A 916 -4.68 -41.16 -40.22
N LEU A 917 -4.72 -40.72 -41.49
CA LEU A 917 -3.83 -39.67 -41.98
C LEU A 917 -4.18 -38.30 -41.40
N ALA A 918 -5.47 -38.02 -41.23
CA ALA A 918 -5.93 -36.80 -40.58
C ALA A 918 -5.62 -36.78 -39.07
N ILE A 919 -5.66 -37.93 -38.38
CA ILE A 919 -5.20 -38.04 -36.97
C ILE A 919 -3.70 -37.70 -36.88
N ILE A 920 -2.87 -38.24 -37.78
CA ILE A 920 -1.44 -37.96 -37.81
C ILE A 920 -1.16 -36.49 -38.15
N GLU A 921 -1.84 -35.94 -39.15
CA GLU A 921 -1.70 -34.53 -39.52
C GLU A 921 -2.09 -33.60 -38.35
N ALA A 922 -3.12 -33.97 -37.58
CA ALA A 922 -3.53 -33.21 -36.40
C ALA A 922 -2.55 -33.35 -35.21
N ALA A 923 -2.02 -34.55 -34.97
CA ALA A 923 -1.10 -34.81 -33.86
C ALA A 923 0.30 -34.21 -34.09
N THR A 924 0.81 -34.25 -35.32
CA THR A 924 2.21 -33.93 -35.65
C THR A 924 2.38 -32.67 -36.50
N GLY A 925 1.32 -32.23 -37.17
CA GLY A 925 1.39 -31.20 -38.21
C GLY A 925 1.99 -31.69 -39.54
N ASN A 926 2.45 -32.94 -39.62
CA ASN A 926 3.03 -33.53 -40.82
C ASN A 926 1.93 -34.11 -41.72
N LYS A 927 2.00 -33.80 -43.02
CA LYS A 927 1.02 -34.25 -43.99
C LYS A 927 1.57 -35.40 -44.83
N TYR A 928 0.92 -36.56 -44.73
CA TYR A 928 1.26 -37.76 -45.49
C TYR A 928 0.18 -38.05 -46.53
N THR A 929 0.55 -38.68 -47.66
CA THR A 929 -0.42 -39.01 -48.72
C THR A 929 -0.94 -40.44 -48.61
N LYS A 930 -0.21 -41.32 -47.90
CA LYS A 930 -0.57 -42.72 -47.67
C LYS A 930 -0.23 -43.16 -46.25
N PRO A 931 -1.05 -44.00 -45.60
CA PRO A 931 -0.78 -44.51 -44.25
C PRO A 931 0.59 -45.18 -44.09
N SER A 932 1.10 -45.83 -45.14
CA SER A 932 2.40 -46.50 -45.15
C SER A 932 3.61 -45.56 -45.10
N GLU A 933 3.41 -44.25 -45.30
CA GLU A 933 4.47 -43.23 -45.30
C GLU A 933 4.69 -42.63 -43.91
N VAL A 934 3.81 -42.92 -42.94
CA VAL A 934 3.85 -42.36 -41.59
C VAL A 934 4.93 -43.09 -40.76
N PRO A 935 5.95 -42.38 -40.24
CA PRO A 935 6.96 -42.98 -39.36
C PRO A 935 6.36 -43.41 -38.02
N ASP A 936 6.93 -44.46 -37.40
CA ASP A 936 6.52 -44.90 -36.06
C ASP A 936 6.63 -43.79 -35.00
N ALA A 937 7.56 -42.85 -35.17
CA ALA A 937 7.71 -41.67 -34.31
C ALA A 937 6.51 -40.70 -34.38
N ASP A 938 5.81 -40.63 -35.52
CA ASP A 938 4.62 -39.81 -35.70
C ASP A 938 3.36 -40.58 -35.24
N ILE A 939 3.35 -41.90 -35.41
CA ILE A 939 2.30 -42.78 -34.83
C ILE A 939 2.34 -42.73 -33.30
N ALA A 940 3.53 -42.69 -32.69
CA ALA A 940 3.72 -42.59 -31.24
C ALA A 940 3.22 -41.25 -30.65
N GLN A 941 3.01 -40.23 -31.49
CA GLN A 941 2.45 -38.93 -31.06
C GLN A 941 0.92 -38.90 -31.11
N VAL A 942 0.26 -39.94 -31.62
CA VAL A 942 -1.20 -40.07 -31.57
C VAL A 942 -1.64 -40.20 -30.11
N VAL A 943 -2.41 -39.22 -29.64
CA VAL A 943 -2.87 -39.17 -28.26
C VAL A 943 -4.09 -40.05 -28.02
N ASP A 944 -4.21 -40.55 -26.79
CA ASP A 944 -5.43 -41.19 -26.33
C ASP A 944 -6.59 -40.18 -26.37
N PHE A 945 -7.78 -40.68 -26.70
CA PHE A 945 -8.99 -39.89 -26.65
C PHE A 945 -9.30 -39.53 -25.19
N GLY A 946 -9.18 -38.24 -24.88
CA GLY A 946 -9.69 -37.62 -23.67
C GLY A 946 -10.94 -36.79 -23.95
N ALA A 947 -11.79 -36.68 -22.94
CA ALA A 947 -12.90 -35.75 -22.91
C ALA A 947 -13.03 -35.16 -21.51
N SER A 948 -13.68 -34.00 -21.40
CA SER A 948 -14.01 -33.39 -20.13
C SER A 948 -15.35 -32.68 -20.25
N ILE A 949 -16.06 -32.61 -19.14
CA ILE A 949 -17.33 -31.89 -19.05
C ILE A 949 -17.26 -30.88 -17.93
N GLU A 950 -17.79 -29.70 -18.18
CA GLU A 950 -17.84 -28.58 -17.26
C GLU A 950 -19.24 -27.98 -17.21
N LEU A 951 -19.63 -27.50 -16.03
CA LEU A 951 -20.90 -26.83 -15.78
C LEU A 951 -20.64 -25.36 -15.41
N ILE A 952 -21.31 -24.45 -16.11
CA ILE A 952 -21.28 -23.01 -15.83
C ILE A 952 -22.71 -22.54 -15.61
N GLY A 953 -22.96 -21.82 -14.52
CA GLY A 953 -24.27 -21.24 -14.20
C GLY A 953 -24.38 -19.77 -14.60
N ASN A 954 -25.62 -19.30 -14.76
CA ASN A 954 -25.93 -17.87 -14.95
C ASN A 954 -26.79 -17.32 -13.80
N SER A 955 -26.79 -17.97 -12.64
CA SER A 955 -27.55 -17.49 -11.48
C SER A 955 -26.97 -16.16 -10.98
N GLU A 956 -27.80 -15.28 -10.43
CA GLU A 956 -27.32 -14.14 -9.63
C GLU A 956 -27.14 -14.54 -8.14
N ASP A 957 -27.55 -15.75 -7.75
CA ASP A 957 -27.35 -16.29 -6.41
C ASP A 957 -25.90 -16.77 -6.22
N VAL A 958 -25.20 -16.10 -5.31
CA VAL A 958 -23.78 -16.36 -5.00
C VAL A 958 -23.54 -17.79 -4.53
N CYS A 959 -24.46 -18.40 -3.77
CA CYS A 959 -24.29 -19.77 -3.29
C CYS A 959 -24.47 -20.80 -4.41
N ILE A 960 -25.40 -20.56 -5.33
CA ILE A 960 -25.58 -21.42 -6.51
C ILE A 960 -24.33 -21.38 -7.38
N ASN A 961 -23.82 -20.18 -7.71
CA ASN A 961 -22.60 -20.06 -8.50
C ASN A 961 -21.39 -20.64 -7.77
N SER A 962 -21.25 -20.37 -6.47
CA SER A 962 -20.13 -20.91 -5.69
C SER A 962 -20.11 -22.44 -5.64
N SER A 963 -21.27 -23.10 -5.82
CA SER A 963 -21.36 -24.56 -5.89
C SER A 963 -21.00 -25.12 -7.26
N LEU A 964 -21.04 -24.31 -8.31
CA LEU A 964 -20.64 -24.65 -9.68
C LEU A 964 -19.17 -24.35 -9.96
N ASP A 965 -18.48 -23.68 -9.03
CA ASP A 965 -17.05 -23.47 -9.13
C ASP A 965 -16.29 -24.81 -9.06
N ASP A 966 -15.30 -24.98 -9.94
CA ASP A 966 -14.61 -26.25 -10.17
C ASP A 966 -15.56 -27.44 -10.49
N ALA A 967 -16.80 -27.18 -10.93
CA ALA A 967 -17.75 -28.23 -11.33
C ALA A 967 -17.43 -28.77 -12.74
N TYR A 968 -16.32 -29.50 -12.82
CA TYR A 968 -15.88 -30.20 -14.01
C TYR A 968 -15.39 -31.61 -13.68
N THR A 969 -15.35 -32.47 -14.68
CA THR A 969 -14.70 -33.78 -14.60
C THR A 969 -14.05 -34.13 -15.92
N VAL A 970 -13.02 -34.97 -15.86
CA VAL A 970 -12.28 -35.47 -17.02
C VAL A 970 -12.50 -36.97 -17.17
N LEU A 971 -12.40 -37.46 -18.40
CA LEU A 971 -12.43 -38.87 -18.72
C LEU A 971 -11.11 -39.50 -18.27
N ASP A 972 -11.18 -40.34 -17.25
CA ASP A 972 -10.05 -41.10 -16.70
C ASP A 972 -10.44 -42.57 -16.49
N PRO A 973 -9.74 -43.54 -17.12
CA PRO A 973 -8.63 -43.36 -18.06
C PRO A 973 -9.11 -42.85 -19.43
N THR A 974 -8.18 -42.23 -20.16
CA THR A 974 -8.34 -41.91 -21.59
C THR A 974 -8.53 -43.18 -22.43
N ILE A 975 -9.10 -43.05 -23.63
CA ILE A 975 -9.37 -44.19 -24.53
C ILE A 975 -8.25 -44.26 -25.60
N PRO A 976 -7.40 -45.29 -25.63
CA PRO A 976 -6.29 -45.35 -26.57
C PRO A 976 -6.72 -45.63 -28.02
N PHE A 977 -5.84 -45.36 -28.99
CA PHE A 977 -6.07 -45.72 -30.40
C PHE A 977 -5.80 -47.21 -30.67
N CYS A 978 -6.76 -47.90 -31.28
CA CYS A 978 -6.59 -49.25 -31.83
C CYS A 978 -5.85 -49.15 -33.18
N GLY A 979 -4.53 -48.94 -33.17
CA GLY A 979 -3.72 -49.00 -34.38
C GLY A 979 -3.90 -50.32 -35.12
N GLY A 980 -4.03 -50.28 -36.46
CA GLY A 980 -4.16 -51.47 -37.30
C GLY A 980 -3.00 -52.43 -37.07
N SER A 981 -3.28 -53.58 -36.46
CA SER A 981 -2.34 -54.70 -36.28
C SER A 981 -0.93 -54.33 -35.79
N LEU A 982 -0.80 -53.41 -34.85
CA LEU A 982 0.41 -53.33 -34.03
C LEU A 982 0.30 -54.38 -32.92
N ILE A 983 0.67 -55.62 -33.28
CA ILE A 983 1.13 -56.58 -32.28
C ILE A 983 2.31 -55.90 -31.59
N CYS A 984 2.20 -55.68 -30.29
CA CYS A 984 3.21 -55.04 -29.48
C CYS A 984 4.49 -55.90 -29.47
N TYR A 985 5.41 -55.59 -30.37
CA TYR A 985 6.82 -55.96 -30.30
C TYR A 985 7.61 -54.72 -30.71
N TYR A 986 8.11 -53.96 -29.72
CA TYR A 986 9.26 -53.11 -30.02
C TYR A 986 10.48 -54.02 -30.25
N PRO A 987 11.39 -53.68 -31.19
CA PRO A 987 12.73 -54.25 -31.18
C PRO A 987 13.38 -54.00 -29.81
N GLY A 988 14.10 -54.99 -29.29
CA GLY A 988 14.64 -54.94 -27.93
C GLY A 988 15.46 -53.67 -27.69
N VAL A 989 15.23 -53.03 -26.54
CA VAL A 989 16.09 -51.94 -26.07
C VAL A 989 17.42 -52.58 -25.65
N GLU A 990 18.49 -52.31 -26.39
CA GLU A 990 19.84 -52.44 -25.83
C GLU A 990 20.06 -51.24 -24.91
N GLY A 991 19.77 -51.41 -23.62
CA GLY A 991 19.94 -50.36 -22.63
C GLY A 991 19.87 -50.90 -21.20
N SER A 992 20.93 -50.64 -20.44
CA SER A 992 21.05 -50.97 -19.02
C SER A 992 19.97 -50.26 -18.21
N ILE A 993 19.35 -50.95 -17.25
CA ILE A 993 18.35 -50.39 -16.33
C ILE A 993 18.99 -49.31 -15.45
N VAL A 994 18.58 -48.04 -15.55
CA VAL A 994 19.20 -46.91 -14.83
C VAL A 994 18.39 -46.41 -13.61
N LYS A 995 17.26 -47.01 -13.24
CA LYS A 995 16.49 -46.59 -12.05
C LYS A 995 16.57 -47.60 -10.90
N LYS A 996 17.40 -47.27 -9.90
CA LYS A 996 17.45 -47.90 -8.58
C LYS A 996 16.35 -47.30 -7.69
N ASN A 997 15.25 -48.02 -7.47
CA ASN A 997 14.26 -47.66 -6.45
C ASN A 997 13.75 -48.93 -5.74
N ALA A 998 13.68 -48.89 -4.41
CA ALA A 998 13.38 -50.02 -3.53
C ALA A 998 11.90 -50.46 -3.51
N ASP A 999 11.05 -49.81 -4.31
CA ASP A 999 9.58 -49.90 -4.22
C ASP A 999 8.91 -50.68 -5.38
N PHE A 1000 9.68 -51.33 -6.25
CA PHE A 1000 9.13 -52.03 -7.42
C PHE A 1000 9.00 -53.55 -7.22
N VAL A 1001 7.86 -54.10 -7.63
CA VAL A 1001 7.65 -55.54 -7.86
C VAL A 1001 7.64 -55.79 -9.36
N ILE A 1002 8.51 -56.67 -9.85
CA ILE A 1002 8.58 -57.06 -11.26
C ILE A 1002 7.92 -58.42 -11.45
N MET A 1003 6.92 -58.50 -12.34
CA MET A 1003 6.36 -59.75 -12.86
C MET A 1003 6.58 -59.76 -14.39
N THR A 1004 7.28 -60.77 -14.92
CA THR A 1004 7.55 -60.93 -16.35
C THR A 1004 7.09 -62.30 -16.84
N SER A 1005 6.63 -62.38 -18.09
CA SER A 1005 6.26 -63.63 -18.77
C SER A 1005 6.96 -63.80 -20.13
N LEU A 1006 8.09 -63.13 -20.34
CA LEU A 1006 8.80 -63.11 -21.63
C LEU A 1006 9.66 -64.36 -21.81
N ASP A 1007 9.53 -65.03 -22.95
CA ASP A 1007 10.29 -66.21 -23.38
C ASP A 1007 11.80 -65.89 -23.56
N ARG A 1008 12.56 -65.86 -22.45
CA ARG A 1008 14.01 -65.61 -22.45
C ARG A 1008 14.79 -66.92 -22.34
N SER A 1009 14.75 -67.70 -23.41
CA SER A 1009 15.42 -69.00 -23.52
C SER A 1009 16.97 -68.98 -23.48
N ASN A 1010 17.62 -67.84 -23.21
CA ASN A 1010 19.08 -67.69 -23.21
C ASN A 1010 19.75 -67.44 -21.84
N GLY A 1011 19.04 -67.62 -20.71
CA GLY A 1011 19.70 -67.81 -19.41
C GLY A 1011 20.37 -66.58 -18.78
N GLU A 1012 19.99 -65.35 -19.14
CA GLU A 1012 20.45 -64.15 -18.44
C GLU A 1012 19.67 -63.93 -17.13
N LEU A 1013 20.40 -63.95 -16.01
CA LEU A 1013 19.89 -63.63 -14.67
C LEU A 1013 19.60 -62.12 -14.55
N LEU A 1014 18.38 -61.75 -14.16
CA LEU A 1014 18.01 -60.37 -13.75
C LEU A 1014 18.43 -60.05 -12.30
N ALA A 1015 19.34 -60.84 -11.70
CA ALA A 1015 19.79 -60.59 -10.34
C ALA A 1015 21.04 -59.70 -10.36
N GLU A 1016 20.82 -58.38 -10.34
CA GLU A 1016 21.78 -57.46 -9.72
C GLU A 1016 21.20 -56.92 -8.41
N ASP A 1017 22.10 -56.63 -7.47
CA ASP A 1017 21.82 -56.20 -6.11
C ASP A 1017 20.78 -55.07 -6.03
N GLY A 1018 19.73 -55.27 -5.22
CA GLY A 1018 18.80 -54.20 -4.81
C GLY A 1018 17.32 -54.41 -5.10
N ILE A 1019 16.88 -55.59 -5.55
CA ILE A 1019 15.45 -55.92 -5.70
C ILE A 1019 14.95 -56.70 -4.46
N ASN A 1020 13.91 -56.19 -3.79
CA ASN A 1020 13.42 -56.74 -2.51
C ASN A 1020 12.61 -58.04 -2.65
N ALA A 1021 11.93 -58.27 -3.78
CA ALA A 1021 11.22 -59.53 -4.07
C ALA A 1021 10.97 -59.71 -5.56
N ILE A 1022 11.23 -60.91 -6.10
CA ILE A 1022 10.95 -61.29 -7.49
C ILE A 1022 10.10 -62.56 -7.48
N LEU A 1023 8.96 -62.56 -8.19
CA LEU A 1023 8.19 -63.76 -8.49
C LEU A 1023 8.42 -64.15 -9.96
N TYR A 1024 9.23 -65.19 -10.17
CA TYR A 1024 9.59 -65.72 -11.49
C TYR A 1024 8.71 -66.94 -11.83
N LEU A 1025 7.87 -66.84 -12.86
CA LEU A 1025 6.96 -67.93 -13.27
C LEU A 1025 7.08 -68.17 -14.78
N GLU A 1026 7.84 -69.18 -15.16
CA GLU A 1026 8.01 -69.59 -16.55
C GLU A 1026 7.63 -71.06 -16.74
N SER A 1027 6.61 -71.32 -17.57
CA SER A 1027 6.33 -72.66 -18.07
C SER A 1027 5.42 -72.62 -19.29
N LYS A 1028 5.79 -73.35 -20.35
CA LYS A 1028 4.94 -73.57 -21.54
C LYS A 1028 4.01 -74.78 -21.38
N SER A 1029 4.15 -75.56 -20.30
CA SER A 1029 3.47 -76.86 -20.13
C SER A 1029 2.90 -77.10 -18.72
N LYS A 1030 3.10 -76.18 -17.77
CA LYS A 1030 2.60 -76.29 -16.39
C LYS A 1030 1.87 -75.02 -15.99
N GLY A 1031 0.77 -75.16 -15.25
CA GLY A 1031 0.01 -74.04 -14.72
C GLY A 1031 0.44 -73.67 -13.29
N PHE A 1032 0.35 -72.38 -12.96
CA PHE A 1032 0.40 -71.88 -11.59
C PHE A 1032 -1.02 -71.56 -11.13
N VAL A 1033 -1.44 -72.08 -9.97
CA VAL A 1033 -2.78 -71.86 -9.44
C VAL A 1033 -2.69 -70.89 -8.26
N LEU A 1034 -3.21 -69.68 -8.45
CA LEU A 1034 -3.45 -68.71 -7.37
C LEU A 1034 -4.68 -69.11 -6.56
N THR A 1035 -4.72 -68.72 -5.27
CA THR A 1035 -5.89 -68.87 -4.41
C THR A 1035 -7.10 -68.22 -5.07
N ARG A 1036 -8.15 -69.01 -5.31
CA ARG A 1036 -9.38 -68.60 -5.98
C ARG A 1036 -10.43 -68.24 -4.92
N LEU A 1037 -10.87 -67.00 -4.89
CA LEU A 1037 -11.82 -66.49 -3.92
C LEU A 1037 -12.91 -65.67 -4.63
N THR A 1038 -14.12 -65.63 -4.09
CA THR A 1038 -15.15 -64.68 -4.54
C THR A 1038 -14.85 -63.27 -4.04
N ASP A 1039 -15.40 -62.25 -4.70
CA ASP A 1039 -15.25 -60.85 -4.25
C ASP A 1039 -15.66 -60.66 -2.77
N THR A 1040 -16.71 -61.37 -2.34
CA THR A 1040 -17.16 -61.39 -0.93
C THR A 1040 -16.12 -61.99 0.01
N GLN A 1041 -15.47 -63.10 -0.37
CA GLN A 1041 -14.41 -63.73 0.42
C GLN A 1041 -13.17 -62.85 0.50
N ILE A 1042 -12.84 -62.13 -0.58
CA ILE A 1042 -11.71 -61.19 -0.62
C ILE A 1042 -11.96 -59.99 0.30
N LYS A 1043 -13.18 -59.43 0.29
CA LYS A 1043 -13.58 -58.33 1.20
C LYS A 1043 -13.66 -58.74 2.67
N ALA A 1044 -13.76 -60.04 2.96
CA ALA A 1044 -13.84 -60.57 4.33
C ALA A 1044 -12.47 -60.78 5.00
N PHE A 1045 -11.35 -60.50 4.32
CA PHE A 1045 -10.03 -60.53 4.94
C PHE A 1045 -9.91 -59.48 6.04
N SER A 1046 -9.63 -59.92 7.27
CA SER A 1046 -9.49 -59.04 8.43
C SER A 1046 -8.17 -58.26 8.45
N ASN A 1047 -7.08 -58.81 7.87
CA ASN A 1047 -5.75 -58.19 7.83
C ASN A 1047 -5.00 -58.53 6.52
N PRO A 1048 -5.37 -57.98 5.36
CA PRO A 1048 -4.61 -58.18 4.12
C PRO A 1048 -3.25 -57.46 4.18
N ILE A 1049 -2.20 -58.07 3.60
CA ILE A 1049 -0.83 -57.53 3.55
C ILE A 1049 -0.57 -56.97 2.15
N ALA A 1050 0.07 -55.80 2.06
CA ALA A 1050 0.44 -55.20 0.78
C ALA A 1050 1.27 -56.18 -0.07
N GLY A 1051 0.89 -56.34 -1.35
CA GLY A 1051 1.47 -57.31 -2.27
C GLY A 1051 0.77 -58.68 -2.31
N MET A 1052 -0.24 -58.94 -1.46
CA MET A 1052 -1.04 -60.17 -1.58
C MET A 1052 -1.78 -60.23 -2.92
N MET A 1053 -1.76 -61.41 -3.57
CA MET A 1053 -2.42 -61.68 -4.84
C MET A 1053 -3.40 -62.85 -4.74
N VAL A 1054 -4.59 -62.69 -5.33
CA VAL A 1054 -5.64 -63.72 -5.38
C VAL A 1054 -6.31 -63.69 -6.75
N TYR A 1055 -6.91 -64.80 -7.18
CA TYR A 1055 -7.78 -64.81 -8.36
C TYR A 1055 -9.24 -64.64 -7.91
N ASP A 1056 -9.84 -63.52 -8.27
CA ASP A 1056 -11.24 -63.23 -7.97
C ASP A 1056 -12.14 -63.98 -8.96
N THR A 1057 -12.84 -65.00 -8.48
CA THR A 1057 -13.74 -65.81 -9.31
C THR A 1057 -15.03 -65.09 -9.67
N THR A 1058 -15.41 -64.05 -8.93
CA THR A 1058 -16.59 -63.21 -9.23
C THR A 1058 -16.28 -62.24 -10.36
N ASN A 1059 -15.17 -61.50 -10.25
CA ASN A 1059 -14.75 -60.50 -11.25
C ASN A 1059 -13.88 -61.07 -12.37
N LYS A 1060 -13.51 -62.37 -12.30
CA LYS A 1060 -12.68 -63.10 -13.27
C LYS A 1060 -11.35 -62.41 -13.58
N CYS A 1061 -10.70 -61.87 -12.55
CA CYS A 1061 -9.43 -61.16 -12.66
C CYS A 1061 -8.46 -61.58 -11.54
N MET A 1062 -7.17 -61.37 -11.74
CA MET A 1062 -6.20 -61.42 -10.65
C MET A 1062 -6.27 -60.10 -9.88
N LYS A 1063 -6.50 -60.13 -8.57
CA LYS A 1063 -6.48 -58.95 -7.71
C LYS A 1063 -5.21 -58.87 -6.89
N LEU A 1064 -4.71 -57.64 -6.70
CA LEU A 1064 -3.60 -57.30 -5.82
C LEU A 1064 -4.06 -56.32 -4.74
N TYR A 1065 -3.60 -56.55 -3.51
CA TYR A 1065 -3.80 -55.60 -2.41
C TYR A 1065 -2.65 -54.61 -2.34
N ASN A 1066 -2.92 -53.32 -2.53
CA ASN A 1066 -1.89 -52.27 -2.56
C ASN A 1066 -1.55 -51.68 -1.18
N GLY A 1067 -2.03 -52.30 -0.09
CA GLY A 1067 -1.92 -51.77 1.28
C GLY A 1067 -3.12 -50.94 1.73
N LYS A 1068 -4.07 -50.64 0.84
CA LYS A 1068 -5.34 -49.96 1.17
C LYS A 1068 -6.56 -50.68 0.59
N ILE A 1069 -6.51 -51.03 -0.69
CA ILE A 1069 -7.65 -51.64 -1.42
C ILE A 1069 -7.19 -52.85 -2.25
N TRP A 1070 -8.15 -53.73 -2.57
CA TRP A 1070 -7.99 -54.80 -3.56
C TRP A 1070 -8.41 -54.30 -4.94
N ALA A 1071 -7.52 -54.40 -5.93
CA ALA A 1071 -7.79 -53.99 -7.31
C ALA A 1071 -7.40 -55.09 -8.30
N CYS A 1072 -8.13 -55.22 -9.42
CA CYS A 1072 -7.71 -56.11 -10.50
C CYS A 1072 -6.38 -55.60 -11.10
N ILE A 1073 -5.41 -56.47 -11.27
CA ILE A 1073 -4.22 -56.17 -12.05
C ILE A 1073 -4.65 -56.03 -13.50
N VAL A 1074 -4.35 -54.86 -14.06
CA VAL A 1074 -4.51 -54.56 -15.48
C VAL A 1074 -3.13 -54.54 -16.11
N GLN A 1075 -3.04 -55.05 -17.34
CA GLN A 1075 -1.82 -54.92 -18.12
C GLN A 1075 -1.65 -53.45 -18.51
N SER A 1076 -0.55 -52.83 -18.09
CA SER A 1076 -0.11 -51.53 -18.59
C SER A 1076 1.21 -51.70 -19.35
N CYS A 1077 1.44 -50.83 -20.34
CA CYS A 1077 2.77 -50.67 -20.92
C CYS A 1077 3.60 -49.85 -19.91
N PRO A 1078 4.77 -50.33 -19.47
CA PRO A 1078 5.60 -49.58 -18.54
C PRO A 1078 6.45 -48.61 -19.37
N ASP A 1079 5.86 -47.48 -19.73
CA ASP A 1079 6.53 -46.20 -20.04
C ASP A 1079 5.45 -45.13 -20.23
N ASN A 1080 5.02 -44.58 -19.09
CA ASN A 1080 4.54 -43.20 -18.97
C ASN A 1080 5.29 -42.59 -17.77
#